data_AF-A0AAW1T9J8-F1
#
_entry.id   AF-A0AAW1T9J8-F1
#
_cell.length_a   1.000
_cell.length_b   1.000
_cell.length_c   1.000
_cell.angle_alpha   90.00
_cell.angle_beta   90.00
_cell.angle_gamma   90.00
#
_symmetry.space_group_name_H-M   'P 1'
#
loop_
_entity.id
_entity.type
_entity.pdbx_description
1 polymer ?
#
loop_
_entity_poly.entity_id
_entity_poly.type
_entity_poly.pdbx_seq_one_letter_code
_entity_poly.pdbx_strand_id
1 'polypeptide(L)'
;MDEERTRAPQGPGPSAEVEFWRQRAAMLMGLSEQLNLPRIRMMVDAVELGSSDQNLLSSFRTQHQDIKWHAEEAGDNLKFLSTLERHFKAIESGPLEGIADVLPPLMGALRLVWVISRHYSQDAHMASLMQRIAVVLGNCIEGSIDLQGSYMATREAIETAGRDPRWEFSKQILFERTNYMGDICGDLASMLETVDDFRKFLGPELKAVTGDTQAIEAVGQQVHGMMEQVLGIQFPLFSKQHAPDWAAVRASFAGSNQEVQGATRALIDTSFRKLRSVEAALDLLDSFRSMQSGAAVQQLMASKLTDILNQFSREIDAAMSIFHQNKELPPAARNQPPMAGAIQWARALFARVTEQFKLFGRSVMDFEKTMFSRWKEVVEQNALPLLKQPILAEDSEVRRVVVNFSPTLTNIIRETRALDRLKFELPDAALNIALQEPKFQQSADALSTMLQQYHQVVENLTSVERELLNEHLLKLRHALDPGFAYLNWTSLGILDFVAAAVKAVNEFQTLLTQVQKSAGLVEKTVHAIAQAQILKEPPGQQAGDVPNLQELYEHTESCRLEVVDNLSNRYSGIPPHLRKIEELVSGTNTGKAPALAAYYQHWEGLLFSALTSFVLASMRKLLSMFNPKHGANATTPGHPLFQVTLSLSSPEITVQPSLNELKRVLGRMMRSLVESAKPFARWMDGTCISCPPQPNGPDDEDPFLHSFYGDVSQHPHVVKAMLALSSVAQAAVSGITKDSAMVKEIAFTDLEERFRLRLGYASEGELSKYQAEYADACEIRTEWKTLQADSIVLDDSLADTKDTFAELSTVQAQDFVQTSAKFLEKLKATGPGVPGTALPQGLTLLNDFQAELRQKASQREQLVLAQRLFGLEAVSYPALAQAEIEMRKLHQIYAMYTEHQDALKDFMGVAWGDADTGKLTLQTEELLKRLLAMRQLSTMPAFSALERELQGCLRSLGLIKELHSDAMRKRHWEQIAKITGMISLTTHSCLHDTFVMVLHPTQIIASCCIKRAQHPAIINAASKELTIELELKKLNEMWREQRLEVFKYTRGGTEERGLILRGTDEVTKLLEDVGLNLQSIMSSRFVRPFADEVNKWETRLGLVSECLEVWLNVQRKWMYL
;
A
#
# COMPACT_ATOMS: atom_id res chain seq x y z
N MET A 1 11.93 -86.04 95.82
CA MET A 1 12.53 -86.45 94.54
C MET A 1 11.48 -86.63 93.45
N ASP A 2 10.36 -87.33 93.69
CA ASP A 2 9.32 -87.53 92.67
C ASP A 2 8.64 -86.23 92.19
N GLU A 3 8.42 -85.26 93.07
CA GLU A 3 7.90 -83.93 92.70
C GLU A 3 8.88 -83.11 91.85
N GLU A 4 10.19 -83.28 92.06
CA GLU A 4 11.22 -82.56 91.27
C GLU A 4 11.46 -83.22 89.90
N ARG A 5 11.04 -84.47 89.71
CA ARG A 5 11.07 -85.16 88.40
C ARG A 5 9.96 -84.70 87.47
N THR A 6 8.87 -84.14 87.99
CA THR A 6 7.69 -83.72 87.20
C THR A 6 7.60 -82.21 86.98
N ARG A 7 8.51 -81.43 87.58
CA ARG A 7 8.49 -79.96 87.54
C ARG A 7 9.06 -79.43 86.21
N ALA A 8 8.36 -78.48 85.59
CA ALA A 8 8.75 -77.82 84.33
C ALA A 8 8.82 -76.28 84.48
N PRO A 9 9.58 -75.57 83.64
CA PRO A 9 9.71 -74.11 83.70
C PRO A 9 8.38 -73.39 83.38
N GLN A 10 7.96 -72.48 84.27
CA GLN A 10 6.73 -71.70 84.17
C GLN A 10 7.00 -70.27 83.67
N GLY A 11 6.40 -69.87 82.56
CA GLY A 11 6.54 -68.54 81.93
C GLY A 11 6.79 -68.64 80.41
N PRO A 12 6.52 -67.59 79.60
CA PRO A 12 6.67 -67.65 78.14
C PRO A 12 8.10 -67.33 77.63
N GLY A 13 8.99 -66.80 78.48
CA GLY A 13 10.32 -66.35 78.08
C GLY A 13 11.47 -67.33 78.39
N PRO A 14 12.66 -67.14 77.78
CA PRO A 14 13.86 -67.90 78.10
C PRO A 14 14.40 -67.61 79.51
N SER A 15 14.12 -66.44 80.09
CA SER A 15 14.47 -66.12 81.48
C SER A 15 13.80 -67.04 82.50
N ALA A 16 12.61 -67.57 82.17
CA ALA A 16 11.88 -68.52 83.01
C ALA A 16 12.62 -69.86 83.18
N GLU A 17 13.44 -70.25 82.21
CA GLU A 17 14.24 -71.48 82.30
C GLU A 17 15.44 -71.30 83.22
N VAL A 18 16.08 -70.13 83.21
CA VAL A 18 17.16 -69.78 84.15
C VAL A 18 16.62 -69.78 85.59
N GLU A 19 15.45 -69.19 85.81
CA GLU A 19 14.84 -69.11 87.14
C GLU A 19 14.39 -70.48 87.67
N PHE A 20 13.91 -71.36 86.79
CA PHE A 20 13.62 -72.76 87.14
C PHE A 20 14.87 -73.50 87.65
N TRP A 21 15.98 -73.43 86.92
CA TRP A 21 17.22 -74.07 87.35
C TRP A 21 17.82 -73.41 88.59
N ARG A 22 17.62 -72.10 88.77
CA ARG A 22 18.04 -71.37 89.99
C ARG A 22 17.35 -71.90 91.23
N GLN A 23 16.02 -72.06 91.17
CA GLN A 23 15.24 -72.60 92.27
C GLN A 23 15.57 -74.06 92.56
N ARG A 24 15.73 -74.88 91.51
CA ARG A 24 16.08 -76.30 91.63
C ARG A 24 17.46 -76.50 92.24
N ALA A 25 18.46 -75.73 91.80
CA ALA A 25 19.81 -75.79 92.35
C ALA A 25 19.86 -75.31 93.81
N ALA A 26 19.15 -74.23 94.14
CA ALA A 26 19.08 -73.73 95.52
C ALA A 26 18.49 -74.78 96.49
N MET A 27 17.43 -75.48 96.07
CA MET A 27 16.81 -76.54 96.88
C MET A 27 17.72 -77.77 97.04
N LEU A 28 18.26 -78.30 95.93
CA LEU A 28 19.02 -79.56 95.94
C LEU A 28 20.43 -79.40 96.53
N MET A 29 21.12 -78.28 96.27
CA MET A 29 22.40 -77.99 96.92
C MET A 29 22.21 -77.76 98.43
N GLY A 30 21.14 -77.05 98.83
CA GLY A 30 20.80 -76.88 100.25
C GLY A 30 20.55 -78.21 100.97
N LEU A 31 19.83 -79.14 100.33
CA LEU A 31 19.62 -80.50 100.85
C LEU A 31 20.93 -81.30 100.91
N SER A 32 21.79 -81.19 99.89
CA SER A 32 23.12 -81.83 99.87
C SER A 32 24.03 -81.31 100.98
N GLU A 33 24.05 -79.99 101.25
CA GLU A 33 24.82 -79.41 102.35
C GLU A 33 24.31 -79.88 103.72
N GLN A 34 22.99 -79.93 103.91
CA GLN A 34 22.39 -80.46 105.14
C GLN A 34 22.83 -81.90 105.39
N LEU A 35 22.79 -82.75 104.36
CA LEU A 35 23.19 -84.16 104.46
C LEU A 35 24.69 -84.33 104.75
N ASN A 36 25.54 -83.40 104.30
CA ASN A 36 26.97 -83.40 104.56
C ASN A 36 27.37 -82.77 105.91
N LEU A 37 26.42 -82.29 106.72
CA LEU A 37 26.72 -81.75 108.04
C LEU A 37 27.43 -82.82 108.90
N PRO A 38 28.46 -82.44 109.68
CA PRO A 38 29.25 -83.39 110.45
C PRO A 38 28.39 -84.20 111.43
N ARG A 39 27.31 -83.62 111.95
CA ARG A 39 26.35 -84.33 112.82
C ARG A 39 25.61 -85.45 112.09
N ILE A 40 25.17 -85.23 110.85
CA ILE A 40 24.45 -86.24 110.06
C ILE A 40 25.43 -87.30 109.58
N ARG A 41 26.65 -86.91 109.18
CA ARG A 41 27.72 -87.85 108.83
C ARG A 41 28.11 -88.76 110.01
N MET A 42 28.23 -88.21 111.21
CA MET A 42 28.41 -89.01 112.43
C MET A 42 27.24 -89.95 112.71
N MET A 43 26.00 -89.54 112.44
CA MET A 43 24.83 -90.41 112.59
C MET A 43 24.85 -91.54 111.55
N VAL A 44 25.29 -91.28 110.32
CA VAL A 44 25.49 -92.32 109.30
C VAL A 44 26.63 -93.26 109.70
N ASP A 45 27.77 -92.75 110.15
CA ASP A 45 28.92 -93.55 110.61
C ASP A 45 28.56 -94.41 111.84
N ALA A 46 27.76 -93.88 112.77
CA ALA A 46 27.26 -94.63 113.93
C ALA A 46 26.27 -95.75 113.53
N VAL A 47 25.42 -95.51 112.53
CA VAL A 47 24.50 -96.51 111.99
C VAL A 47 25.26 -97.59 111.20
N GLU A 48 26.38 -97.24 110.55
CA GLU A 48 27.28 -98.18 109.87
C GLU A 48 28.06 -99.11 110.82
N LEU A 49 28.36 -98.67 112.05
CA LEU A 49 29.07 -99.46 113.07
C LEU A 49 28.15 -100.37 113.92
N GLY A 50 26.84 -100.17 113.91
CA GLY A 50 25.91 -100.79 114.88
C GLY A 50 24.71 -101.58 114.33
N SER A 51 24.50 -101.67 113.01
CA SER A 51 23.23 -102.15 112.44
C SER A 51 23.38 -103.25 111.39
N SER A 52 22.61 -104.34 111.50
CA SER A 52 22.59 -105.49 110.57
C SER A 52 21.75 -105.28 109.30
N ASP A 53 21.01 -104.17 109.17
CA ASP A 53 20.12 -103.89 108.03
C ASP A 53 20.84 -103.13 106.90
N GLN A 54 21.52 -103.88 106.03
CA GLN A 54 22.20 -103.30 104.86
C GLN A 54 21.25 -102.63 103.84
N ASN A 55 19.96 -102.97 103.81
CA ASN A 55 19.01 -102.44 102.82
C ASN A 55 18.60 -100.98 103.05
N LEU A 56 18.44 -100.54 104.30
CA LEU A 56 18.12 -99.14 104.60
C LEU A 56 19.34 -98.24 104.38
N LEU A 57 20.53 -98.71 104.74
CA LEU A 57 21.80 -98.04 104.45
C LEU A 57 22.06 -97.95 102.94
N SER A 58 21.80 -99.02 102.18
CA SER A 58 21.97 -98.98 100.72
C SER A 58 20.95 -98.04 100.07
N SER A 59 19.68 -98.07 100.49
CA SER A 59 18.65 -97.15 99.98
C SER A 59 18.96 -95.68 100.31
N PHE A 60 19.39 -95.38 101.54
CA PHE A 60 19.81 -94.04 101.92
C PHE A 60 21.06 -93.58 101.17
N ARG A 61 22.07 -94.45 100.99
CA ARG A 61 23.26 -94.14 100.18
C ARG A 61 22.88 -93.86 98.73
N THR A 62 21.98 -94.65 98.13
CA THR A 62 21.49 -94.41 96.77
C THR A 62 20.77 -93.06 96.69
N GLN A 63 19.86 -92.75 97.61
CA GLN A 63 19.16 -91.46 97.62
C GLN A 63 20.09 -90.28 97.89
N HIS A 64 21.06 -90.44 98.78
CA HIS A 64 22.08 -89.44 99.06
C HIS A 64 22.96 -89.19 97.82
N GLN A 65 23.34 -90.25 97.11
CA GLN A 65 24.11 -90.18 95.88
C GLN A 65 23.28 -89.57 94.74
N ASP A 66 21.99 -89.87 94.64
CA ASP A 66 21.05 -89.28 93.69
C ASP A 66 20.85 -87.78 93.95
N ILE A 67 20.66 -87.38 95.22
CA ILE A 67 20.55 -85.96 95.60
C ILE A 67 21.84 -85.23 95.27
N LYS A 68 23.00 -85.83 95.58
CA LYS A 68 24.30 -85.25 95.26
C LYS A 68 24.48 -85.09 93.74
N TRP A 69 24.14 -86.11 92.96
CA TRP A 69 24.21 -86.08 91.50
C TRP A 69 23.30 -84.99 90.91
N HIS A 70 22.04 -84.93 91.32
CA HIS A 70 21.10 -83.93 90.81
C HIS A 70 21.40 -82.51 91.32
N ALA A 71 22.03 -82.37 92.49
CA ALA A 71 22.54 -81.08 92.97
C ALA A 71 23.75 -80.60 92.14
N GLU A 72 24.66 -81.51 91.78
CA GLU A 72 25.78 -81.22 90.87
C GLU A 72 25.27 -80.86 89.46
N GLU A 73 24.32 -81.62 88.92
CA GLU A 73 23.64 -81.35 87.65
C GLU A 73 22.94 -79.97 87.65
N ALA A 74 22.11 -79.69 88.65
CA ALA A 74 21.39 -78.42 88.74
C ALA A 74 22.35 -77.24 88.94
N GLY A 75 23.40 -77.42 89.73
CA GLY A 75 24.44 -76.42 89.94
C GLY A 75 25.22 -76.10 88.66
N ASP A 76 25.63 -77.11 87.91
CA ASP A 76 26.37 -76.92 86.65
C ASP A 76 25.48 -76.34 85.55
N ASN A 77 24.24 -76.81 85.41
CA ASN A 77 23.28 -76.25 84.45
C ASN A 77 22.98 -74.78 84.74
N LEU A 78 22.80 -74.42 86.02
CA LEU A 78 22.61 -73.03 86.42
C LEU A 78 23.82 -72.15 86.08
N LYS A 79 25.05 -72.63 86.31
CA LYS A 79 26.27 -71.88 85.94
C LYS A 79 26.28 -71.56 84.45
N PHE A 80 26.04 -72.54 83.57
CA PHE A 80 26.01 -72.33 82.13
C PHE A 80 24.87 -71.40 81.69
N LEU A 81 23.65 -71.62 82.19
CA LEU A 81 22.49 -70.78 81.83
C LEU A 81 22.60 -69.34 82.32
N SER A 82 23.24 -69.11 83.47
CA SER A 82 23.47 -67.75 84.00
C SER A 82 24.35 -66.89 83.08
N THR A 83 25.24 -67.51 82.29
CA THR A 83 26.05 -66.78 81.29
C THR A 83 25.22 -66.20 80.15
N LEU A 84 24.04 -66.78 79.90
CA LEU A 84 23.12 -66.36 78.84
C LEU A 84 22.09 -65.33 79.31
N GLU A 85 21.93 -65.13 80.62
CA GLU A 85 20.88 -64.28 81.21
C GLU A 85 20.92 -62.83 80.68
N ARG A 86 22.12 -62.29 80.43
CA ARG A 86 22.28 -60.95 79.84
C ARG A 86 21.72 -60.85 78.42
N HIS A 87 21.93 -61.89 77.61
CA HIS A 87 21.41 -61.95 76.24
C HIS A 87 19.89 -62.15 76.25
N PHE A 88 19.35 -62.96 77.16
CA PHE A 88 17.90 -63.15 77.30
C PHE A 88 17.19 -61.85 77.71
N LYS A 89 17.74 -61.09 78.66
CA LYS A 89 17.19 -59.77 79.04
C LYS A 89 17.22 -58.76 77.88
N ALA A 90 18.29 -58.78 77.08
CA ALA A 90 18.41 -57.92 75.91
C ALA A 90 17.35 -58.24 74.83
N ILE A 91 16.96 -59.51 74.68
CA ILE A 91 15.90 -59.92 73.76
C ILE A 91 14.50 -59.60 74.31
N GLU A 92 14.28 -59.79 75.62
CA GLU A 92 12.97 -59.54 76.24
C GLU A 92 12.62 -58.05 76.39
N SER A 93 13.62 -57.16 76.43
CA SER A 93 13.41 -55.73 76.73
C SER A 93 14.09 -54.73 75.78
N GLY A 94 14.86 -55.19 74.80
CA GLY A 94 15.62 -54.34 73.88
C GLY A 94 14.81 -53.83 72.66
N PRO A 95 15.29 -52.77 71.98
CA PRO A 95 14.71 -52.29 70.71
C PRO A 95 15.01 -53.25 69.54
N LEU A 96 14.13 -53.27 68.52
CA LEU A 96 14.19 -54.15 67.34
C LEU A 96 15.56 -54.22 66.66
N GLU A 97 16.21 -53.08 66.40
CA GLU A 97 17.54 -53.03 65.77
C GLU A 97 18.62 -53.68 66.67
N GLY A 98 18.54 -53.47 67.99
CA GLY A 98 19.48 -54.05 68.95
C GLY A 98 19.33 -55.56 69.15
N ILE A 99 18.14 -56.12 68.88
CA ILE A 99 17.91 -57.57 68.97
C ILE A 99 18.64 -58.31 67.84
N ALA A 100 18.72 -57.72 66.64
CA ALA A 100 19.45 -58.29 65.51
C ALA A 100 20.94 -58.48 65.82
N ASP A 101 21.57 -57.48 66.46
CA ASP A 101 22.99 -57.52 66.84
C ASP A 101 23.29 -58.51 67.98
N VAL A 102 22.29 -58.80 68.84
CA VAL A 102 22.43 -59.70 69.99
C VAL A 102 22.27 -61.18 69.61
N LEU A 103 21.65 -61.49 68.46
CA LEU A 103 21.37 -62.86 68.04
C LEU A 103 22.61 -63.68 67.66
N PRO A 104 23.55 -63.20 66.82
CA PRO A 104 24.78 -63.93 66.54
C PRO A 104 25.61 -64.28 67.79
N PRO A 105 25.87 -63.34 68.72
CA PRO A 105 26.59 -63.68 69.95
C PRO A 105 25.78 -64.60 70.89
N LEU A 106 24.44 -64.49 70.93
CA LEU A 106 23.60 -65.44 71.67
C LEU A 106 23.70 -66.85 71.10
N MET A 107 23.61 -67.02 69.77
CA MET A 107 23.75 -68.32 69.11
C MET A 107 25.15 -68.92 69.35
N GLY A 108 26.19 -68.10 69.33
CA GLY A 108 27.55 -68.51 69.73
C GLY A 108 27.65 -68.95 71.19
N ALA A 109 27.00 -68.24 72.11
CA ALA A 109 27.00 -68.59 73.52
C ALA A 109 26.19 -69.88 73.79
N LEU A 110 25.04 -70.06 73.14
CA LEU A 110 24.28 -71.31 73.16
C LEU A 110 25.11 -72.47 72.59
N ARG A 111 25.87 -72.24 71.52
CA ARG A 111 26.83 -73.23 70.98
C ARG A 111 27.82 -73.69 72.04
N LEU A 112 28.44 -72.75 72.76
CA LEU A 112 29.39 -73.08 73.82
C LEU A 112 28.73 -73.85 74.97
N VAL A 113 27.50 -73.49 75.34
CA VAL A 113 26.74 -74.22 76.37
C VAL A 113 26.50 -75.67 75.97
N TRP A 114 26.08 -75.95 74.73
CA TRP A 114 25.89 -77.31 74.24
C TRP A 114 27.17 -78.14 74.22
N VAL A 115 28.30 -77.53 73.82
CA VAL A 115 29.58 -78.24 73.67
C VAL A 115 30.25 -78.50 75.02
N ILE A 116 30.15 -77.56 75.96
CA ILE A 116 30.90 -77.61 77.22
C ILE A 116 30.06 -78.21 78.36
N SER A 117 28.74 -78.04 78.34
CA SER A 117 27.90 -78.53 79.43
C SER A 117 27.83 -80.07 79.41
N ARG A 118 28.02 -80.67 80.58
CA ARG A 118 27.99 -82.13 80.74
C ARG A 118 26.58 -82.68 80.87
N HIS A 119 25.66 -81.88 81.39
CA HIS A 119 24.31 -82.30 81.74
C HIS A 119 23.22 -81.54 80.96
N TYR A 120 23.48 -80.30 80.52
CA TYR A 120 22.51 -79.48 79.78
C TYR A 120 22.51 -79.75 78.26
N SER A 121 23.50 -80.48 77.73
CA SER A 121 23.64 -80.84 76.31
C SER A 121 22.62 -81.91 75.84
N GLN A 122 21.42 -81.94 76.44
CA GLN A 122 20.35 -82.86 76.08
C GLN A 122 19.37 -82.17 75.14
N ASP A 123 18.94 -82.87 74.08
CA ASP A 123 18.02 -82.36 73.06
C ASP A 123 16.75 -81.74 73.66
N ALA A 124 16.18 -82.36 74.71
CA ALA A 124 14.94 -81.91 75.33
C ALA A 124 15.06 -80.52 75.99
N HIS A 125 16.18 -80.23 76.65
CA HIS A 125 16.41 -78.95 77.32
C HIS A 125 16.70 -77.84 76.32
N MET A 126 17.65 -78.08 75.39
CA MET A 126 18.02 -77.08 74.39
C MET A 126 16.89 -76.76 73.41
N ALA A 127 16.08 -77.76 73.02
CA ALA A 127 14.92 -77.53 72.15
C ALA A 127 13.83 -76.70 72.85
N SER A 128 13.58 -76.95 74.15
CA SER A 128 12.61 -76.16 74.92
C SER A 128 13.07 -74.70 75.07
N LEU A 129 14.36 -74.49 75.35
CA LEU A 129 14.96 -73.16 75.43
C LEU A 129 14.86 -72.41 74.10
N MET A 130 15.22 -73.08 72.99
CA MET A 130 15.12 -72.47 71.66
C MET A 130 13.70 -72.15 71.25
N GLN A 131 12.73 -73.00 71.60
CA GLN A 131 11.32 -72.71 71.37
C GLN A 131 10.89 -71.43 72.11
N ARG A 132 11.31 -71.25 73.37
CA ARG A 132 11.00 -70.05 74.17
C ARG A 132 11.65 -68.80 73.59
N ILE A 133 12.89 -68.89 73.14
CA ILE A 133 13.58 -67.81 72.43
C ILE A 133 12.82 -67.44 71.15
N ALA A 134 12.40 -68.44 70.35
CA ALA A 134 11.63 -68.23 69.12
C ALA A 134 10.25 -67.60 69.38
N VAL A 135 9.56 -67.97 70.47
CA VAL A 135 8.28 -67.35 70.85
C VAL A 135 8.46 -65.88 71.23
N VAL A 136 9.50 -65.53 72.01
CA VAL A 136 9.76 -64.14 72.39
C VAL A 136 10.14 -63.32 71.15
N LEU A 137 11.03 -63.84 70.29
CA LEU A 137 11.36 -63.18 69.03
C LEU A 137 10.14 -63.02 68.12
N GLY A 138 9.26 -64.03 68.04
CA GLY A 138 8.00 -63.93 67.29
C GLY A 138 7.01 -62.91 67.85
N ASN A 139 7.11 -62.52 69.13
CA ASN A 139 6.33 -61.42 69.70
C ASN A 139 7.04 -60.06 69.52
N CYS A 140 8.37 -60.05 69.42
CA CYS A 140 9.17 -58.84 69.26
C CYS A 140 9.30 -58.38 67.79
N ILE A 141 9.09 -59.27 66.80
CA ILE A 141 9.42 -58.95 65.41
C ILE A 141 8.22 -58.37 64.64
N GLU A 142 8.40 -57.10 64.32
CA GLU A 142 7.95 -56.40 63.12
C GLU A 142 9.22 -56.20 62.24
N GLY A 143 9.42 -57.03 61.21
CA GLY A 143 10.10 -56.63 59.98
C GLY A 143 11.63 -56.65 59.78
N SER A 144 12.51 -57.12 60.68
CA SER A 144 13.98 -57.00 60.38
C SER A 144 14.94 -58.10 60.88
N ILE A 145 14.46 -59.24 61.37
CA ILE A 145 15.34 -60.24 61.98
C ILE A 145 15.17 -61.62 61.35
N ASP A 146 16.19 -62.08 60.61
CA ASP A 146 16.25 -63.42 60.03
C ASP A 146 16.78 -64.47 61.04
N LEU A 147 15.89 -64.92 61.92
CA LEU A 147 16.19 -65.97 62.89
C LEU A 147 16.55 -67.31 62.22
N GLN A 148 15.94 -67.60 61.06
CA GLN A 148 16.19 -68.82 60.31
C GLN A 148 17.60 -68.81 59.72
N GLY A 149 18.02 -67.70 59.11
CA GLY A 149 19.38 -67.51 58.59
C GLY A 149 20.45 -67.62 59.67
N SER A 150 20.27 -66.97 60.83
CA SER A 150 21.24 -67.05 61.93
C SER A 150 21.36 -68.46 62.53
N TYR A 151 20.26 -69.22 62.60
CA TYR A 151 20.28 -70.62 63.02
C TYR A 151 21.00 -71.51 62.00
N MET A 152 20.71 -71.35 60.70
CA MET A 152 21.34 -72.13 59.63
C MET A 152 22.84 -71.84 59.51
N ALA A 153 23.27 -70.58 59.64
CA ALA A 153 24.68 -70.21 59.64
C ALA A 153 25.45 -70.84 60.82
N THR A 154 24.84 -70.86 62.02
CA THR A 154 25.42 -71.50 63.19
C THR A 154 25.49 -73.02 63.02
N ARG A 155 24.47 -73.62 62.42
CA ARG A 155 24.45 -75.04 62.04
C ARG A 155 25.57 -75.39 61.06
N GLU A 156 25.70 -74.64 59.97
CA GLU A 156 26.74 -74.86 58.97
C GLU A 156 28.14 -74.73 59.59
N ALA A 157 28.34 -73.78 60.51
CA ALA A 157 29.58 -73.63 61.27
C ALA A 157 29.90 -74.81 62.23
N ILE A 158 28.88 -75.59 62.64
CA ILE A 158 29.06 -76.81 63.46
C ILE A 158 29.34 -78.02 62.56
N GLU A 159 28.62 -78.17 61.45
CA GLU A 159 28.82 -79.26 60.48
C GLU A 159 30.21 -79.18 59.82
N THR A 160 30.68 -77.98 59.50
CA THR A 160 32.02 -77.73 58.93
C THR A 160 33.17 -77.99 59.92
N ALA A 161 32.93 -77.87 61.23
CA ALA A 161 33.94 -78.12 62.27
C ALA A 161 34.21 -79.62 62.50
N GLY A 162 33.29 -80.51 62.13
CA GLY A 162 33.48 -81.97 62.05
C GLY A 162 33.82 -82.73 63.35
N ARG A 163 34.02 -82.04 64.48
CA ARG A 163 34.38 -82.61 65.80
C ARG A 163 33.29 -82.47 66.87
N ASP A 164 32.20 -81.77 66.58
CA ASP A 164 31.16 -81.41 67.54
C ASP A 164 29.90 -82.31 67.37
N PRO A 165 29.11 -82.59 68.44
CA PRO A 165 27.88 -83.39 68.36
C PRO A 165 26.78 -82.72 67.53
N ARG A 166 25.90 -83.54 66.93
CA ARG A 166 24.82 -83.12 66.01
C ARG A 166 23.87 -82.10 66.67
N TRP A 167 23.64 -80.97 66.00
CA TRP A 167 22.76 -79.87 66.44
C TRP A 167 21.57 -79.74 65.49
N GLU A 168 20.45 -80.44 65.77
CA GLU A 168 19.26 -80.40 64.90
C GLU A 168 17.95 -80.47 65.69
N PHE A 169 17.06 -79.50 65.45
CA PHE A 169 15.74 -79.39 66.07
C PHE A 169 14.63 -79.28 65.01
N SER A 170 13.38 -79.56 65.41
CA SER A 170 12.23 -79.50 64.50
C SER A 170 11.99 -78.08 63.98
N LYS A 171 12.22 -77.88 62.68
CA LYS A 171 12.07 -76.59 61.98
C LYS A 171 10.62 -76.07 62.01
N GLN A 172 9.64 -76.98 62.04
CA GLN A 172 8.22 -76.60 62.12
C GLN A 172 7.92 -75.90 63.44
N ILE A 173 8.37 -76.46 64.57
CA ILE A 173 8.09 -75.88 65.89
C ILE A 173 8.80 -74.54 66.08
N LEU A 174 9.98 -74.37 65.47
CA LEU A 174 10.82 -73.18 65.63
C LEU A 174 10.44 -72.01 64.73
N PHE A 175 10.03 -72.27 63.47
CA PHE A 175 9.90 -71.21 62.45
C PHE A 175 8.49 -71.04 61.86
N GLU A 176 7.55 -71.94 62.15
CA GLU A 176 6.22 -71.91 61.51
C GLU A 176 5.46 -70.61 61.79
N ARG A 177 5.53 -70.09 63.02
CA ARG A 177 4.85 -68.84 63.39
C ARG A 177 5.56 -67.60 62.83
N THR A 178 6.89 -67.57 62.89
CA THR A 178 7.70 -66.44 62.40
C THR A 178 7.63 -66.32 60.87
N ASN A 179 7.60 -67.44 60.15
CA ASN A 179 7.53 -67.44 58.70
C ASN A 179 6.15 -66.99 58.20
N TYR A 180 5.06 -67.45 58.84
CA TYR A 180 3.71 -67.00 58.48
C TYR A 180 3.51 -65.48 58.70
N MET A 181 4.04 -64.95 59.80
CA MET A 181 4.04 -63.50 60.06
C MET A 181 4.90 -62.74 59.03
N GLY A 182 6.06 -63.29 58.66
CA GLY A 182 6.92 -62.74 57.61
C GLY A 182 6.24 -62.69 56.25
N ASP A 183 5.51 -63.75 55.86
CA ASP A 183 4.76 -63.81 54.61
C ASP A 183 3.66 -62.72 54.57
N ILE A 184 2.89 -62.53 55.65
CA ILE A 184 1.86 -61.48 55.72
C ILE A 184 2.47 -60.07 55.63
N CYS A 185 3.56 -59.82 56.33
CA CYS A 185 4.26 -58.52 56.26
C CYS A 185 4.84 -58.27 54.86
N GLY A 186 5.39 -59.31 54.21
CA GLY A 186 5.85 -59.23 52.82
C GLY A 186 4.71 -58.95 51.84
N ASP A 187 3.56 -59.61 52.03
CA ASP A 187 2.35 -59.36 51.25
C ASP A 187 1.85 -57.92 51.43
N LEU A 188 1.76 -57.42 52.68
CA LEU A 188 1.34 -56.05 52.99
C LEU A 188 2.31 -55.01 52.42
N ALA A 189 3.62 -55.26 52.52
CA ALA A 189 4.64 -54.40 51.92
C ALA A 189 4.45 -54.30 50.40
N SER A 190 4.26 -55.44 49.73
CA SER A 190 4.00 -55.45 48.28
C SER A 190 2.68 -54.76 47.91
N MET A 191 1.63 -54.92 48.72
CA MET A 191 0.35 -54.22 48.52
C MET A 191 0.49 -52.70 48.71
N LEU A 192 1.28 -52.25 49.69
CA LEU A 192 1.54 -50.82 49.92
C LEU A 192 2.43 -50.22 48.82
N GLU A 193 3.48 -50.94 48.40
CA GLU A 193 4.34 -50.53 47.27
C GLU A 193 3.51 -50.35 46.00
N THR A 194 2.64 -51.32 45.66
CA THR A 194 1.79 -51.22 44.47
C THR A 194 0.81 -50.03 44.54
N VAL A 195 0.20 -49.75 45.70
CA VAL A 195 -0.67 -48.58 45.88
C VAL A 195 0.11 -47.27 45.81
N ASP A 196 1.29 -47.21 46.41
CA ASP A 196 2.17 -46.04 46.37
C ASP A 196 2.66 -45.75 44.94
N ASP A 197 2.99 -46.79 44.17
CA ASP A 197 3.34 -46.69 42.75
C ASP A 197 2.19 -46.14 41.90
N PHE A 198 0.95 -46.60 42.11
CA PHE A 198 -0.21 -46.03 41.41
C PHE A 198 -0.51 -44.59 41.82
N ARG A 199 -0.29 -44.22 43.09
CA ARG A 199 -0.47 -42.83 43.56
C ARG A 199 0.59 -41.90 42.97
N LYS A 200 1.84 -42.32 42.91
CA LYS A 200 2.92 -41.60 42.21
C LYS A 200 2.59 -41.45 40.72
N PHE A 201 2.08 -42.52 40.10
CA PHE A 201 1.66 -42.52 38.69
C PHE A 201 0.52 -41.55 38.38
N LEU A 202 -0.50 -41.46 39.23
CA LEU A 202 -1.65 -40.55 39.07
C LEU A 202 -1.38 -39.12 39.56
N GLY A 203 -0.10 -38.73 39.66
CA GLY A 203 0.34 -37.42 40.12
C GLY A 203 -0.06 -36.24 39.23
N PRO A 204 0.29 -35.01 39.65
CA PRO A 204 -0.10 -33.77 38.96
C PRO A 204 0.48 -33.64 37.54
N GLU A 205 1.61 -34.29 37.25
CA GLU A 205 2.27 -34.24 35.93
C GLU A 205 1.41 -34.90 34.84
N LEU A 206 0.76 -36.03 35.16
CA LEU A 206 -0.14 -36.71 34.22
C LEU A 206 -1.42 -35.90 33.95
N LYS A 207 -1.93 -35.21 34.99
CA LYS A 207 -3.08 -34.30 34.88
C LYS A 207 -2.77 -33.10 33.97
N ALA A 208 -1.54 -32.58 34.03
CA ALA A 208 -1.11 -31.45 33.20
C ALA A 208 -0.97 -31.81 31.72
N VAL A 209 -0.50 -33.02 31.41
CA VAL A 209 -0.17 -33.41 30.03
C VAL A 209 -1.36 -33.97 29.25
N THR A 210 -2.29 -34.68 29.90
CA THR A 210 -3.39 -35.38 29.22
C THR A 210 -4.68 -34.56 29.11
N GLY A 211 -4.89 -33.57 29.98
CA GLY A 211 -6.08 -32.69 29.98
C GLY A 211 -7.40 -33.36 30.40
N ASP A 212 -7.45 -34.69 30.50
CA ASP A 212 -8.64 -35.46 30.93
C ASP A 212 -8.59 -35.73 32.45
N THR A 213 -8.86 -34.68 33.25
CA THR A 213 -8.86 -34.77 34.73
C THR A 213 -9.87 -35.78 35.29
N GLN A 214 -11.01 -35.96 34.61
CA GLN A 214 -12.08 -36.87 35.05
C GLN A 214 -11.68 -38.35 34.97
N ALA A 215 -10.99 -38.74 33.90
CA ALA A 215 -10.54 -40.13 33.75
C ALA A 215 -9.46 -40.48 34.80
N ILE A 216 -8.58 -39.54 35.11
CA ILE A 216 -7.54 -39.69 36.13
C ILE A 216 -8.15 -39.74 37.53
N GLU A 217 -9.14 -38.90 37.83
CA GLU A 217 -9.83 -38.93 39.13
C GLU A 217 -10.66 -40.19 39.34
N ALA A 218 -11.29 -40.73 38.30
CA ALA A 218 -11.99 -42.01 38.36
C ALA A 218 -11.04 -43.17 38.69
N VAL A 219 -9.88 -43.25 38.03
CA VAL A 219 -8.85 -44.26 38.34
C VAL A 219 -8.26 -44.03 39.74
N GLY A 220 -8.07 -42.77 40.15
CA GLY A 220 -7.62 -42.42 41.51
C GLY A 220 -8.59 -42.86 42.61
N GLN A 221 -9.90 -42.76 42.38
CA GLN A 221 -10.91 -43.29 43.30
C GLN A 221 -10.88 -44.82 43.38
N GLN A 222 -10.63 -45.51 42.26
CA GLN A 222 -10.47 -46.98 42.26
C GLN A 222 -9.23 -47.42 43.06
N VAL A 223 -8.11 -46.71 42.94
CA VAL A 223 -6.89 -46.94 43.75
C VAL A 223 -7.16 -46.67 45.24
N HIS A 224 -7.95 -45.65 45.57
CA HIS A 224 -8.35 -45.41 46.96
C HIS A 224 -9.22 -46.54 47.52
N GLY A 225 -10.15 -47.08 46.71
CA GLY A 225 -10.95 -48.24 47.08
C GLY A 225 -10.13 -49.50 47.35
N MET A 226 -9.00 -49.71 46.63
CA MET A 226 -8.05 -50.79 46.96
C MET A 226 -7.46 -50.63 48.36
N MET A 227 -7.16 -49.40 48.78
CA MET A 227 -6.61 -49.10 50.10
C MET A 227 -7.66 -49.31 51.20
N GLU A 228 -8.92 -48.95 50.97
CA GLU A 228 -10.01 -49.17 51.93
C GLU A 228 -10.26 -50.67 52.22
N GLN A 229 -10.09 -51.55 51.22
CA GLN A 229 -10.20 -53.00 51.42
C GLN A 229 -9.14 -53.54 52.41
N VAL A 230 -7.95 -52.93 52.44
CA VAL A 230 -6.85 -53.33 53.34
C VAL A 230 -6.98 -52.66 54.72
N LEU A 231 -7.45 -51.41 54.78
CA LEU A 231 -7.67 -50.67 56.04
C LEU A 231 -8.91 -51.16 56.82
N GLY A 232 -9.88 -51.80 56.17
CA GLY A 232 -11.12 -52.30 56.78
C GLY A 232 -11.01 -53.64 57.54
N ILE A 233 -9.81 -54.17 57.72
CA ILE A 233 -9.59 -55.51 58.32
C ILE A 233 -9.79 -55.45 59.84
N GLN A 234 -10.70 -56.27 60.38
CA GLN A 234 -11.02 -56.32 61.82
C GLN A 234 -10.55 -57.59 62.55
N PHE A 235 -9.93 -58.54 61.84
CA PHE A 235 -9.44 -59.80 62.44
C PHE A 235 -7.92 -59.74 62.73
N PRO A 236 -7.41 -60.52 63.71
CA PRO A 236 -5.98 -60.55 64.02
C PRO A 236 -5.20 -61.26 62.89
N LEU A 237 -4.59 -60.46 62.01
CA LEU A 237 -3.85 -60.87 60.81
C LEU A 237 -2.78 -61.93 61.08
N PHE A 238 -2.03 -61.80 62.19
CA PHE A 238 -0.91 -62.67 62.50
C PHE A 238 -1.28 -64.03 63.11
N SER A 239 -2.59 -64.31 63.24
CA SER A 239 -3.08 -65.61 63.71
C SER A 239 -3.36 -66.55 62.54
N LYS A 240 -2.72 -67.72 62.54
CA LYS A 240 -2.90 -68.74 61.49
C LYS A 240 -4.34 -69.23 61.33
N GLN A 241 -5.20 -69.01 62.33
CA GLN A 241 -6.63 -69.33 62.26
C GLN A 241 -7.37 -68.52 61.19
N HIS A 242 -6.89 -67.32 60.87
CA HIS A 242 -7.47 -66.43 59.86
C HIS A 242 -6.69 -66.43 58.52
N ALA A 243 -5.84 -67.43 58.29
CA ALA A 243 -5.15 -67.63 57.02
C ALA A 243 -6.08 -67.70 55.78
N PRO A 244 -7.24 -68.40 55.80
CA PRO A 244 -8.14 -68.40 54.64
C PRO A 244 -8.78 -67.03 54.39
N ASP A 245 -9.07 -66.26 55.44
CA ASP A 245 -9.62 -64.91 55.35
C ASP A 245 -8.60 -63.94 54.72
N TRP A 246 -7.32 -64.04 55.12
CA TRP A 246 -6.22 -63.28 54.50
C TRP A 246 -6.01 -63.63 53.02
N ALA A 247 -6.11 -64.91 52.67
CA ALA A 247 -6.00 -65.35 51.27
C ALA A 247 -7.13 -64.79 50.40
N ALA A 248 -8.36 -64.66 50.93
CA ALA A 248 -9.48 -64.04 50.25
C ALA A 248 -9.26 -62.53 50.02
N VAL A 249 -8.75 -61.80 51.03
CA VAL A 249 -8.41 -60.37 50.90
C VAL A 249 -7.32 -60.18 49.83
N ARG A 250 -6.30 -61.04 49.81
CA ARG A 250 -5.25 -61.02 48.78
C ARG A 250 -5.80 -61.23 47.37
N ALA A 251 -6.71 -62.19 47.20
CA ALA A 251 -7.33 -62.45 45.91
C ALA A 251 -8.21 -61.28 45.44
N SER A 252 -8.95 -60.65 46.36
CA SER A 252 -9.73 -59.42 46.09
C SER A 252 -8.82 -58.26 45.67
N PHE A 253 -7.74 -58.03 46.42
CA PHE A 253 -6.75 -56.99 46.10
C PHE A 253 -6.09 -57.24 44.73
N ALA A 254 -5.73 -58.48 44.42
CA ALA A 254 -5.17 -58.86 43.13
C ALA A 254 -6.16 -58.63 41.96
N GLY A 255 -7.46 -58.92 42.18
CA GLY A 255 -8.52 -58.63 41.22
C GLY A 255 -8.68 -57.13 40.96
N SER A 256 -8.80 -56.32 42.02
CA SER A 256 -8.90 -54.86 41.90
C SER A 256 -7.64 -54.23 41.29
N ASN A 257 -6.44 -54.76 41.59
CA ASN A 257 -5.19 -54.35 40.96
C ASN A 257 -5.23 -54.61 39.43
N GLN A 258 -5.74 -55.76 38.99
CA GLN A 258 -5.85 -56.08 37.57
C GLN A 258 -6.84 -55.15 36.83
N GLU A 259 -7.95 -54.79 37.47
CA GLU A 259 -8.92 -53.82 36.94
C GLU A 259 -8.30 -52.42 36.80
N VAL A 260 -7.61 -51.94 37.83
CA VAL A 260 -6.92 -50.64 37.82
C VAL A 260 -5.81 -50.61 36.76
N GLN A 261 -5.06 -51.70 36.59
CA GLN A 261 -4.07 -51.83 35.51
C GLN A 261 -4.72 -51.76 34.12
N GLY A 262 -5.87 -52.40 33.94
CA GLY A 262 -6.64 -52.35 32.69
C GLY A 262 -7.12 -50.93 32.35
N ALA A 263 -7.67 -50.22 33.34
CA ALA A 263 -8.11 -48.83 33.19
C ALA A 263 -6.93 -47.89 32.89
N THR A 264 -5.81 -48.08 33.59
CA THR A 264 -4.57 -47.32 33.38
C THR A 264 -4.02 -47.53 31.96
N ARG A 265 -4.04 -48.76 31.44
CA ARG A 265 -3.63 -49.06 30.06
C ARG A 265 -4.49 -48.35 29.02
N ALA A 266 -5.81 -48.35 29.19
CA ALA A 266 -6.74 -47.66 28.29
C ALA A 266 -6.53 -46.13 28.31
N LEU A 267 -6.20 -45.57 29.49
CA LEU A 267 -5.88 -44.16 29.64
C LEU A 267 -4.59 -43.80 28.90
N ILE A 268 -3.55 -44.63 29.02
CA ILE A 268 -2.28 -44.46 28.28
C ILE A 268 -2.52 -44.52 26.76
N ASP A 269 -3.28 -45.50 26.27
CA ASP A 269 -3.59 -45.64 24.84
C ASP A 269 -4.37 -44.43 24.28
N THR A 270 -5.31 -43.91 25.06
CA THR A 270 -6.10 -42.73 24.68
C THR A 270 -5.24 -41.47 24.70
N SER A 271 -4.35 -41.34 25.69
CA SER A 271 -3.44 -40.21 25.83
C SER A 271 -2.47 -40.13 24.66
N PHE A 272 -1.79 -41.23 24.30
CA PHE A 272 -0.87 -41.25 23.15
C PHE A 272 -1.56 -41.00 21.80
N ARG A 273 -2.85 -41.32 21.66
CA ARG A 273 -3.63 -40.97 20.44
C ARG A 273 -3.99 -39.49 20.35
N LYS A 274 -4.11 -38.79 21.48
CA LYS A 274 -4.47 -37.36 21.54
C LYS A 274 -3.25 -36.43 21.46
N LEU A 275 -2.04 -36.92 21.74
CA LEU A 275 -0.82 -36.13 21.68
C LEU A 275 -0.52 -35.68 20.24
N ARG A 276 -0.46 -34.36 20.03
CA ARG A 276 -0.16 -33.74 18.73
C ARG A 276 1.32 -33.41 18.52
N SER A 277 2.12 -33.44 19.58
CA SER A 277 3.52 -32.99 19.60
C SER A 277 4.42 -34.07 20.18
N VAL A 278 5.60 -34.24 19.57
CA VAL A 278 6.61 -35.20 20.01
C VAL A 278 7.30 -34.78 21.31
N GLU A 279 7.50 -33.48 21.58
CA GLU A 279 8.10 -33.02 22.84
C GLU A 279 7.21 -33.39 24.04
N ALA A 280 5.90 -33.12 23.95
CA ALA A 280 4.95 -33.53 24.99
C ALA A 280 4.86 -35.05 25.14
N ALA A 281 5.09 -35.82 24.06
CA ALA A 281 5.13 -37.28 24.12
C ALA A 281 6.44 -37.83 24.71
N LEU A 282 7.56 -37.11 24.53
CA LEU A 282 8.85 -37.44 25.11
C LEU A 282 8.90 -37.10 26.61
N ASP A 283 8.38 -35.94 27.02
CA ASP A 283 8.25 -35.58 28.45
C ASP A 283 7.36 -36.59 29.20
N LEU A 284 6.28 -37.01 28.56
CA LEU A 284 5.38 -38.05 29.09
C LEU A 284 6.06 -39.43 29.10
N LEU A 285 6.96 -39.71 28.16
CA LEU A 285 7.74 -40.94 28.14
C LEU A 285 8.86 -40.95 29.20
N ASP A 286 9.51 -39.82 29.45
CA ASP A 286 10.56 -39.69 30.47
C ASP A 286 9.98 -39.75 31.89
N SER A 287 8.82 -39.09 32.13
CA SER A 287 8.08 -39.25 33.40
C SER A 287 7.66 -40.71 33.61
N PHE A 288 7.21 -41.40 32.56
CA PHE A 288 6.90 -42.82 32.63
C PHE A 288 8.13 -43.74 32.81
N ARG A 289 9.28 -43.40 32.25
CA ARG A 289 10.53 -44.17 32.39
C ARG A 289 11.12 -44.08 33.80
N SER A 290 10.86 -42.98 34.50
CA SER A 290 11.32 -42.77 35.88
C SER A 290 10.56 -43.62 36.91
N MET A 291 9.41 -44.19 36.54
CA MET A 291 8.57 -45.01 37.43
C MET A 291 8.80 -46.51 37.19
N GLN A 292 9.10 -47.26 38.26
CA GLN A 292 9.24 -48.72 38.24
C GLN A 292 7.86 -49.39 38.10
N SER A 293 7.19 -49.19 36.97
CA SER A 293 5.93 -49.88 36.68
C SER A 293 6.20 -51.29 36.14
N GLY A 294 5.38 -52.25 36.57
CA GLY A 294 5.56 -53.68 36.29
C GLY A 294 5.75 -54.05 34.81
N ALA A 295 6.28 -55.25 34.56
CA ALA A 295 6.73 -55.74 33.24
C ALA A 295 5.72 -55.55 32.09
N ALA A 296 4.41 -55.57 32.36
CA ALA A 296 3.36 -55.33 31.38
C ALA A 296 3.36 -53.89 30.83
N VAL A 297 3.61 -52.89 31.68
CA VAL A 297 3.65 -51.47 31.29
C VAL A 297 4.91 -51.18 30.47
N GLN A 298 6.05 -51.80 30.81
CA GLN A 298 7.27 -51.69 30.02
C GLN A 298 7.13 -52.26 28.59
N GLN A 299 6.48 -53.41 28.42
CA GLN A 299 6.18 -53.95 27.08
C GLN A 299 5.25 -53.04 26.28
N LEU A 300 4.28 -52.40 26.94
CA LEU A 300 3.41 -51.40 26.32
C LEU A 300 4.20 -50.17 25.87
N MET A 301 5.14 -49.66 26.68
CA MET A 301 5.96 -48.52 26.30
C MET A 301 6.85 -48.80 25.09
N ALA A 302 7.40 -50.01 24.98
CA ALA A 302 8.18 -50.42 23.80
C ALA A 302 7.34 -50.35 22.51
N SER A 303 6.05 -50.71 22.59
CA SER A 303 5.14 -50.59 21.45
C SER A 303 4.85 -49.13 21.07
N LYS A 304 4.73 -48.24 22.07
CA LYS A 304 4.40 -46.81 21.87
C LYS A 304 5.58 -45.96 21.41
N LEU A 305 6.82 -46.38 21.67
CA LEU A 305 8.00 -45.78 21.04
C LEU A 305 7.92 -45.79 19.51
N THR A 306 7.34 -46.85 18.93
CA THR A 306 7.13 -46.93 17.46
C THR A 306 6.13 -45.89 16.98
N ASP A 307 5.05 -45.64 17.74
CA ASP A 307 4.05 -44.63 17.42
C ASP A 307 4.62 -43.20 17.51
N ILE A 308 5.44 -42.93 18.53
CA ILE A 308 6.15 -41.64 18.70
C ILE A 308 7.14 -41.42 17.56
N LEU A 309 7.91 -42.44 17.17
CA LEU A 309 8.84 -42.37 16.05
C LEU A 309 8.13 -42.12 14.71
N ASN A 310 6.97 -42.75 14.50
CA ASN A 310 6.15 -42.49 13.32
C ASN A 310 5.58 -41.06 13.31
N GLN A 311 5.15 -40.54 14.47
CA GLN A 311 4.68 -39.16 14.59
C GLN A 311 5.81 -38.15 14.39
N PHE A 312 7.00 -38.43 14.92
CA PHE A 312 8.21 -37.65 14.67
C PHE A 312 8.61 -37.65 13.19
N SER A 313 8.54 -38.80 12.52
CA SER A 313 8.75 -38.88 11.06
C SER A 313 7.80 -37.96 10.30
N ARG A 314 6.51 -37.92 10.67
CA ARG A 314 5.52 -37.04 10.03
C ARG A 314 5.80 -35.56 10.27
N GLU A 315 6.22 -35.18 11.48
CA GLU A 315 6.61 -33.80 11.78
C GLU A 315 7.87 -33.38 11.01
N ILE A 316 8.82 -34.29 10.83
CA ILE A 316 10.01 -34.09 10.00
C ILE A 316 9.62 -33.93 8.53
N ASP A 317 8.79 -34.82 7.99
CA ASP A 317 8.32 -34.74 6.60
C ASP A 317 7.56 -33.43 6.35
N ALA A 318 6.75 -32.99 7.31
CA ALA A 318 6.07 -31.70 7.25
C ALA A 318 7.07 -30.53 7.27
N ALA A 319 8.10 -30.57 8.13
CA ALA A 319 9.12 -29.53 8.19
C ALA A 319 9.98 -29.49 6.90
N MET A 320 10.39 -30.64 6.37
CA MET A 320 11.09 -30.73 5.08
C MET A 320 10.22 -30.22 3.93
N SER A 321 8.93 -30.55 3.93
CA SER A 321 7.97 -30.03 2.94
C SER A 321 7.87 -28.50 3.00
N ILE A 322 7.74 -27.92 4.20
CA ILE A 322 7.74 -26.46 4.40
C ILE A 322 9.07 -25.83 3.94
N PHE A 323 10.20 -26.49 4.20
CA PHE A 323 11.51 -26.02 3.76
C PHE A 323 11.65 -26.02 2.24
N HIS A 324 11.27 -27.11 1.57
CA HIS A 324 11.38 -27.24 0.12
C HIS A 324 10.40 -26.33 -0.63
N GLN A 325 9.17 -26.17 -0.14
CA GLN A 325 8.17 -25.28 -0.75
C GLN A 325 8.59 -23.81 -0.67
N ASN A 326 9.18 -23.40 0.45
CA ASN A 326 9.54 -21.99 0.70
C ASN A 326 11.03 -21.69 0.50
N LYS A 327 11.80 -22.61 -0.08
CA LYS A 327 13.25 -22.46 -0.27
C LYS A 327 13.62 -21.22 -1.10
N GLU A 328 12.81 -20.90 -2.10
CA GLU A 328 13.02 -19.76 -2.99
C GLU A 328 12.59 -18.43 -2.37
N LEU A 329 11.53 -18.43 -1.54
CA LEU A 329 10.98 -17.25 -0.87
C LEU A 329 10.60 -17.59 0.58
N PRO A 330 11.60 -17.60 1.48
CA PRO A 330 11.36 -17.93 2.88
C PRO A 330 10.55 -16.83 3.58
N PRO A 331 9.55 -17.19 4.39
CA PRO A 331 8.76 -16.21 5.13
C PRO A 331 9.62 -15.54 6.20
N ALA A 332 9.93 -14.26 5.97
CA ALA A 332 10.67 -13.43 6.92
C ALA A 332 9.72 -12.76 7.93
N ALA A 333 10.18 -12.59 9.18
CA ALA A 333 9.42 -11.84 10.16
C ALA A 333 9.37 -10.34 9.81
N ARG A 334 8.32 -9.65 10.26
CA ARG A 334 8.13 -8.21 9.99
C ARG A 334 9.36 -7.42 10.46
N ASN A 335 9.86 -6.52 9.59
CA ASN A 335 11.08 -5.71 9.78
C ASN A 335 12.43 -6.46 9.77
N GLN A 336 12.47 -7.74 9.43
CA GLN A 336 13.74 -8.44 9.18
C GLN A 336 14.21 -8.24 7.73
N PRO A 337 15.53 -8.09 7.50
CA PRO A 337 16.05 -8.00 6.15
C PRO A 337 15.97 -9.35 5.43
N PRO A 338 15.88 -9.36 4.09
CA PRO A 338 15.51 -10.55 3.33
C PRO A 338 16.52 -11.70 3.46
N MET A 339 17.83 -11.42 3.40
CA MET A 339 18.84 -12.48 3.50
C MET A 339 19.01 -13.01 4.92
N ALA A 340 19.09 -12.14 5.92
CA ALA A 340 19.24 -12.59 7.31
C ALA A 340 17.97 -13.22 7.87
N GLY A 341 16.79 -12.76 7.43
CA GLY A 341 15.50 -13.36 7.76
C GLY A 341 15.34 -14.76 7.17
N ALA A 342 15.81 -14.98 5.94
CA ALA A 342 15.87 -16.30 5.32
C ALA A 342 16.74 -17.28 6.13
N ILE A 343 17.93 -16.83 6.57
CA ILE A 343 18.83 -17.62 7.40
C ILE A 343 18.21 -17.92 8.77
N GLN A 344 17.61 -16.94 9.42
CA GLN A 344 16.95 -17.12 10.72
C GLN A 344 15.74 -18.06 10.63
N TRP A 345 14.95 -17.96 9.57
CA TRP A 345 13.85 -18.91 9.30
C TRP A 345 14.39 -20.33 9.14
N ALA A 346 15.45 -20.52 8.34
CA ALA A 346 16.06 -21.83 8.15
C ALA A 346 16.63 -22.40 9.47
N ARG A 347 17.29 -21.56 10.29
CA ARG A 347 17.78 -21.94 11.63
C ARG A 347 16.65 -22.28 12.60
N ALA A 348 15.55 -21.53 12.58
CA ALA A 348 14.39 -21.82 13.43
C ALA A 348 13.74 -23.15 13.03
N LEU A 349 13.67 -23.43 11.73
CA LEU A 349 13.14 -24.69 11.21
C LEU A 349 14.07 -25.87 11.52
N PHE A 350 15.38 -25.65 11.49
CA PHE A 350 16.39 -26.62 11.95
C PHE A 350 16.30 -26.90 13.46
N ALA A 351 16.21 -25.84 14.28
CA ALA A 351 16.08 -25.97 15.72
C ALA A 351 14.83 -26.77 16.12
N ARG A 352 13.72 -26.62 15.38
CA ARG A 352 12.47 -27.35 15.60
C ARG A 352 12.55 -28.84 15.26
N VAL A 353 13.46 -29.25 14.38
CA VAL A 353 13.63 -30.64 13.92
C VAL A 353 14.69 -31.40 14.75
N THR A 354 15.24 -30.75 15.78
CA THR A 354 16.28 -31.26 16.69
C THR A 354 17.64 -31.52 16.02
N GLU A 355 18.76 -31.29 16.74
CA GLU A 355 20.14 -31.43 16.23
C GLU A 355 20.53 -32.83 15.73
N GLN A 356 19.72 -33.86 16.00
CA GLN A 356 20.10 -35.25 15.74
C GLN A 356 20.07 -35.65 14.25
N PHE A 357 19.42 -34.88 13.39
CA PHE A 357 19.31 -35.21 11.97
C PHE A 357 20.39 -34.51 11.11
N LYS A 358 21.55 -35.18 10.99
CA LYS A 358 22.74 -34.69 10.26
C LYS A 358 22.47 -34.35 8.79
N LEU A 359 21.52 -35.02 8.12
CA LEU A 359 21.21 -34.78 6.70
C LEU A 359 20.43 -33.48 6.46
N PHE A 360 19.43 -33.18 7.30
CA PHE A 360 18.69 -31.92 7.25
C PHE A 360 19.59 -30.75 7.69
N GLY A 361 20.44 -30.97 8.69
CA GLY A 361 21.47 -30.01 9.08
C GLY A 361 22.43 -29.66 7.94
N ARG A 362 22.84 -30.65 7.12
CA ARG A 362 23.64 -30.38 5.91
C ARG A 362 22.89 -29.52 4.90
N SER A 363 21.63 -29.85 4.59
CA SER A 363 20.82 -29.07 3.65
C SER A 363 20.60 -27.62 4.12
N VAL A 364 20.41 -27.40 5.42
CA VAL A 364 20.29 -26.05 6.00
C VAL A 364 21.63 -25.32 5.97
N MET A 365 22.74 -25.97 6.32
CA MET A 365 24.08 -25.37 6.23
C MET A 365 24.48 -24.99 4.80
N ASP A 366 24.14 -25.83 3.82
CA ASP A 366 24.40 -25.54 2.41
C ASP A 366 23.53 -24.37 1.91
N PHE A 367 22.28 -24.29 2.37
CA PHE A 367 21.42 -23.14 2.13
C PHE A 367 21.98 -21.85 2.75
N GLU A 368 22.43 -21.89 4.01
CA GLU A 368 23.07 -20.74 4.68
C GLU A 368 24.30 -20.25 3.91
N LYS A 369 25.19 -21.17 3.49
CA LYS A 369 26.38 -20.83 2.70
C LYS A 369 26.01 -20.23 1.35
N THR A 370 25.04 -20.79 0.65
CA THR A 370 24.62 -20.30 -0.67
C THR A 370 24.02 -18.89 -0.57
N MET A 371 23.17 -18.66 0.43
CA MET A 371 22.56 -17.36 0.67
C MET A 371 23.59 -16.30 1.10
N PHE A 372 24.54 -16.67 1.96
CA PHE A 372 25.63 -15.79 2.38
C PHE A 372 26.58 -15.43 1.22
N SER A 373 26.94 -16.38 0.36
CA SER A 373 27.76 -16.12 -0.83
C SER A 373 27.05 -15.19 -1.81
N ARG A 374 25.76 -15.41 -2.06
CA ARG A 374 24.94 -14.53 -2.91
C ARG A 374 24.88 -13.11 -2.34
N TRP A 375 24.71 -12.98 -1.02
CA TRP A 375 24.76 -11.67 -0.37
C TRP A 375 26.11 -10.99 -0.54
N LYS A 376 27.22 -11.72 -0.37
CA LYS A 376 28.58 -11.20 -0.55
C LYS A 376 28.81 -10.66 -1.97
N GLU A 377 28.38 -11.38 -3.00
CA GLU A 377 28.44 -10.92 -4.39
C GLU A 377 27.62 -9.63 -4.61
N VAL A 378 26.40 -9.57 -4.04
CA VAL A 378 25.54 -8.38 -4.13
C VAL A 378 26.18 -7.17 -3.46
N VAL A 379 26.83 -7.35 -2.31
CA VAL A 379 27.56 -6.29 -1.62
C VAL A 379 28.75 -5.82 -2.46
N GLU A 380 29.58 -6.72 -2.97
CA GLU A 380 30.76 -6.36 -3.76
C GLU A 380 30.40 -5.66 -5.07
N GLN A 381 29.31 -6.08 -5.73
CA GLN A 381 28.86 -5.47 -6.99
C GLN A 381 28.17 -4.11 -6.79
N ASN A 382 27.42 -3.92 -5.70
CA ASN A 382 26.55 -2.74 -5.57
C ASN A 382 27.07 -1.68 -4.58
N ALA A 383 27.90 -2.03 -3.60
CA ALA A 383 28.36 -1.10 -2.56
C ALA A 383 29.07 0.14 -3.12
N LEU A 384 30.05 -0.06 -4.00
CA LEU A 384 30.87 1.03 -4.56
C LEU A 384 30.15 1.84 -5.65
N PRO A 385 29.45 1.22 -6.62
CA PRO A 385 28.72 1.97 -7.64
C PRO A 385 27.59 2.84 -7.06
N LEU A 386 26.83 2.32 -6.08
CA LEU A 386 25.73 3.08 -5.47
C LEU A 386 26.24 4.29 -4.67
N LEU A 387 27.40 4.18 -4.02
CA LEU A 387 28.02 5.32 -3.31
C LEU A 387 28.58 6.39 -4.25
N LYS A 388 28.90 6.04 -5.50
CA LYS A 388 29.40 6.95 -6.54
C LYS A 388 28.30 7.70 -7.29
N GLN A 389 27.04 7.33 -7.10
CA GLN A 389 25.91 8.04 -7.70
C GLN A 389 25.75 9.44 -7.10
N PRO A 390 25.18 10.39 -7.87
CA PRO A 390 24.87 11.72 -7.37
C PRO A 390 23.87 11.65 -6.21
N ILE A 391 23.98 12.58 -5.27
CA ILE A 391 23.13 12.63 -4.07
C ILE A 391 21.67 13.00 -4.35
N LEU A 392 21.39 13.66 -5.49
CA LEU A 392 20.04 14.04 -5.93
C LEU A 392 19.69 13.34 -7.26
N ALA A 393 18.42 12.96 -7.41
CA ALA A 393 17.86 12.43 -8.65
C ALA A 393 16.48 13.06 -8.94
N GLU A 394 16.13 13.20 -10.23
CA GLU A 394 14.78 13.60 -10.64
C GLU A 394 13.92 12.33 -10.80
N ASP A 395 12.82 12.26 -10.05
CA ASP A 395 11.85 11.17 -10.18
C ASP A 395 11.09 11.30 -11.51
N SER A 396 11.09 10.24 -12.31
CA SER A 396 10.54 10.21 -13.67
C SER A 396 9.01 10.30 -13.70
N GLU A 397 8.33 9.88 -12.63
CA GLU A 397 6.86 9.87 -12.56
C GLU A 397 6.29 11.20 -12.05
N VAL A 398 6.95 11.83 -11.08
CA VAL A 398 6.44 13.03 -10.37
C VAL A 398 7.19 14.31 -10.75
N ARG A 399 8.32 14.20 -11.48
CA ARG A 399 9.25 15.32 -11.77
C ARG A 399 9.68 16.07 -10.49
N ARG A 400 9.76 15.37 -9.35
CA ARG A 400 10.24 15.90 -8.07
C ARG A 400 11.69 15.52 -7.86
N VAL A 401 12.44 16.40 -7.19
CA VAL A 401 13.83 16.12 -6.83
C VAL A 401 13.84 15.30 -5.56
N VAL A 402 14.42 14.10 -5.59
CA VAL A 402 14.49 13.20 -4.44
C VAL A 402 15.94 12.91 -4.06
N VAL A 403 16.14 12.61 -2.77
CA VAL A 403 17.44 12.15 -2.28
C VAL A 403 17.71 10.76 -2.84
N ASN A 404 18.79 10.63 -3.61
CA ASN A 404 19.16 9.38 -4.26
C ASN A 404 19.91 8.45 -3.29
N PHE A 405 19.24 8.04 -2.21
CA PHE A 405 19.74 7.02 -1.29
C PHE A 405 19.05 5.69 -1.61
N SER A 406 19.78 4.80 -2.27
CA SER A 406 19.20 3.54 -2.74
C SER A 406 18.69 2.68 -1.58
N PRO A 407 17.44 2.16 -1.64
CA PRO A 407 16.91 1.25 -0.62
C PRO A 407 17.74 -0.04 -0.51
N THR A 408 18.45 -0.40 -1.57
CA THR A 408 19.41 -1.52 -1.58
C THR A 408 20.56 -1.27 -0.61
N LEU A 409 21.06 -0.03 -0.48
CA LEU A 409 22.13 0.29 0.46
C LEU A 409 21.64 0.20 1.93
N THR A 410 20.42 0.68 2.19
CA THR A 410 19.75 0.51 3.49
C THR A 410 19.57 -0.96 3.86
N ASN A 411 19.20 -1.79 2.89
CA ASN A 411 19.07 -3.24 3.09
C ASN A 411 20.43 -3.87 3.38
N ILE A 412 21.49 -3.53 2.63
CA ILE A 412 22.85 -3.99 2.88
C ILE A 412 23.31 -3.64 4.30
N ILE A 413 23.06 -2.41 4.76
CA ILE A 413 23.41 -1.96 6.11
C ILE A 413 22.68 -2.79 7.18
N ARG A 414 21.37 -3.00 7.01
CA ARG A 414 20.54 -3.79 7.94
C ARG A 414 20.94 -5.27 7.93
N GLU A 415 21.28 -5.82 6.75
CA GLU A 415 21.79 -7.18 6.59
C GLU A 415 23.14 -7.35 7.26
N THR A 416 24.05 -6.39 7.09
CA THR A 416 25.38 -6.41 7.72
C THR A 416 25.27 -6.48 9.24
N ARG A 417 24.42 -5.64 9.85
CA ARG A 417 24.16 -5.69 11.31
C ARG A 417 23.50 -6.99 11.77
N ALA A 418 22.58 -7.54 10.97
CA ALA A 418 21.91 -8.79 11.32
C ALA A 418 22.86 -9.99 11.21
N LEU A 419 23.73 -10.01 10.20
CA LEU A 419 24.74 -11.04 9.99
C LEU A 419 25.89 -10.94 11.01
N ASP A 420 26.24 -9.74 11.46
CA ASP A 420 27.18 -9.52 12.58
C ASP A 420 26.68 -10.19 13.87
N ARG A 421 25.39 -9.98 14.21
CA ARG A 421 24.75 -10.65 15.36
C ARG A 421 24.71 -12.18 15.21
N LEU A 422 24.63 -12.68 13.98
CA LEU A 422 24.68 -14.10 13.66
C LEU A 422 26.12 -14.66 13.60
N LYS A 423 27.13 -13.82 13.86
CA LYS A 423 28.57 -14.11 13.92
C LYS A 423 29.18 -14.63 12.61
N PHE A 424 28.72 -14.12 11.46
CA PHE A 424 29.36 -14.40 10.17
C PHE A 424 30.58 -13.50 9.94
N GLU A 425 31.56 -13.96 9.16
CA GLU A 425 32.73 -13.15 8.75
C GLU A 425 32.34 -12.18 7.63
N LEU A 426 32.18 -10.90 7.98
CA LEU A 426 31.66 -9.88 7.07
C LEU A 426 32.75 -9.30 6.16
N PRO A 427 32.44 -8.96 4.89
CA PRO A 427 33.34 -8.20 4.03
C PRO A 427 33.62 -6.80 4.58
N ASP A 428 34.87 -6.34 4.49
CA ASP A 428 35.30 -5.01 4.96
C ASP A 428 34.50 -3.86 4.32
N ALA A 429 34.11 -4.01 3.06
CA ALA A 429 33.25 -3.04 2.36
C ALA A 429 31.87 -2.88 3.03
N ALA A 430 31.25 -3.97 3.47
CA ALA A 430 29.95 -3.95 4.16
C ALA A 430 30.09 -3.30 5.54
N LEU A 431 31.15 -3.68 6.28
CA LEU A 431 31.45 -3.17 7.61
C LEU A 431 31.69 -1.65 7.59
N ASN A 432 32.50 -1.17 6.66
CA ASN A 432 32.79 0.24 6.50
C ASN A 432 31.54 1.07 6.19
N ILE A 433 30.63 0.55 5.35
CA ILE A 433 29.35 1.22 5.06
C ILE A 433 28.46 1.24 6.31
N ALA A 434 28.34 0.12 7.03
CA ALA A 434 27.53 0.02 8.24
C ALA A 434 28.05 0.93 9.38
N LEU A 435 29.37 1.09 9.51
CA LEU A 435 30.00 2.02 10.45
C LEU A 435 29.74 3.49 10.10
N GLN A 436 29.59 3.81 8.81
CA GLN A 436 29.33 5.17 8.32
C GLN A 436 27.82 5.49 8.23
N GLU A 437 26.93 4.56 8.52
CA GLU A 437 25.47 4.75 8.56
C GLU A 437 25.00 6.04 9.26
N PRO A 438 25.47 6.41 10.48
CA PRO A 438 24.98 7.61 11.13
C PRO A 438 25.31 8.88 10.33
N LYS A 439 26.45 8.91 9.61
CA LYS A 439 26.82 10.03 8.75
C LYS A 439 25.93 10.09 7.49
N PHE A 440 25.61 8.92 6.91
CA PHE A 440 24.70 8.85 5.76
C PHE A 440 23.26 9.25 6.16
N GLN A 441 22.76 8.79 7.30
CA GLN A 441 21.46 9.19 7.84
C GLN A 441 21.40 10.69 8.09
N GLN A 442 22.39 11.25 8.78
CA GLN A 442 22.47 12.70 9.02
C GLN A 442 22.45 13.49 7.71
N SER A 443 23.20 13.03 6.70
CA SER A 443 23.25 13.68 5.39
C SER A 443 21.93 13.53 4.62
N ALA A 444 21.29 12.36 4.68
CA ALA A 444 20.03 12.07 4.02
C ALA A 444 18.86 12.84 4.65
N ASP A 445 18.81 12.92 5.99
CA ASP A 445 17.79 13.68 6.73
C ASP A 445 17.92 15.18 6.46
N ALA A 446 19.16 15.69 6.44
CA ALA A 446 19.43 17.09 6.12
C ALA A 446 19.03 17.42 4.67
N LEU A 447 19.36 16.56 3.70
CA LEU A 447 18.95 16.71 2.30
C LEU A 447 17.42 16.60 2.14
N SER A 448 16.77 15.65 2.83
CA SER A 448 15.32 15.47 2.77
C SER A 448 14.59 16.69 3.34
N THR A 449 15.05 17.21 4.47
CA THR A 449 14.48 18.42 5.08
C THR A 449 14.64 19.63 4.15
N MET A 450 15.82 19.81 3.55
CA MET A 450 16.09 20.87 2.58
C MET A 450 15.19 20.75 1.33
N LEU A 451 15.04 19.55 0.77
CA LEU A 451 14.16 19.32 -0.38
C LEU A 451 12.68 19.50 -0.05
N GLN A 452 12.26 19.13 1.16
CA GLN A 452 10.89 19.39 1.63
C GLN A 452 10.62 20.89 1.69
N GLN A 453 11.55 21.69 2.24
CA GLN A 453 11.46 23.15 2.25
C GLN A 453 11.43 23.72 0.83
N TYR A 454 12.31 23.25 -0.06
CA TYR A 454 12.31 23.64 -1.48
C TYR A 454 10.96 23.34 -2.16
N HIS A 455 10.46 22.11 -2.05
CA HIS A 455 9.18 21.73 -2.66
C HIS A 455 8.00 22.50 -2.08
N GLN A 456 7.95 22.71 -0.76
CA GLN A 456 6.90 23.50 -0.13
C GLN A 456 6.87 24.92 -0.70
N VAL A 457 8.03 25.54 -0.90
CA VAL A 457 8.12 26.89 -1.45
C VAL A 457 7.74 26.93 -2.94
N VAL A 458 8.11 25.91 -3.72
CA VAL A 458 7.78 25.84 -5.17
C VAL A 458 6.30 25.48 -5.42
N GLU A 459 5.70 24.66 -4.56
CA GLU A 459 4.29 24.26 -4.65
C GLU A 459 3.34 25.38 -4.23
N ASN A 460 3.77 26.25 -3.31
CA ASN A 460 3.01 27.43 -2.89
C ASN A 460 2.94 28.55 -3.95
N LEU A 461 3.63 28.41 -5.09
CA LEU A 461 3.61 29.40 -6.17
C LEU A 461 2.41 29.21 -7.10
N THR A 462 1.65 30.27 -7.32
CA THR A 462 0.64 30.33 -8.39
C THR A 462 1.31 30.37 -9.77
N SER A 463 0.56 30.04 -10.84
CA SER A 463 1.11 30.02 -12.21
C SER A 463 1.70 31.37 -12.64
N VAL A 464 1.09 32.48 -12.19
CA VAL A 464 1.53 33.84 -12.51
C VAL A 464 2.77 34.23 -11.70
N GLU A 465 2.86 33.79 -10.44
CA GLU A 465 4.06 34.01 -9.61
C GLU A 465 5.26 33.19 -10.10
N ARG A 466 5.05 32.01 -10.69
CA ARG A 466 6.13 31.22 -11.31
C ARG A 466 6.74 31.92 -12.52
N GLU A 467 5.90 32.57 -13.34
CA GLU A 467 6.37 33.35 -14.48
C GLU A 467 7.13 34.61 -14.04
N LEU A 468 6.62 35.30 -13.01
CA LEU A 468 7.24 36.48 -12.41
C LEU A 468 8.62 36.17 -11.79
N LEU A 469 8.72 35.07 -11.05
CA LEU A 469 9.91 34.70 -10.28
C LEU A 469 10.84 33.75 -11.03
N ASN A 470 10.67 33.57 -12.33
CA ASN A 470 11.42 32.58 -13.12
C ASN A 470 12.94 32.76 -13.02
N GLU A 471 13.45 33.99 -13.05
CA GLU A 471 14.90 34.25 -12.87
C GLU A 471 15.41 33.82 -11.49
N HIS A 472 14.61 34.06 -10.44
CA HIS A 472 14.96 33.66 -9.07
C HIS A 472 14.80 32.15 -8.86
N LEU A 473 13.84 31.51 -9.54
CA LEU A 473 13.69 30.06 -9.59
C LEU A 473 14.88 29.38 -10.30
N LEU A 474 15.41 29.98 -11.36
CA LEU A 474 16.63 29.50 -12.03
C LEU A 474 17.85 29.59 -11.11
N LYS A 475 18.01 30.68 -10.35
CA LYS A 475 19.07 30.78 -9.33
C LYS A 475 18.94 29.72 -8.24
N LEU A 476 17.71 29.47 -7.78
CA LEU A 476 17.41 28.43 -6.79
C LEU A 476 17.71 27.03 -7.34
N ARG A 477 17.38 26.76 -8.61
CA ARG A 477 17.74 25.50 -9.28
C ARG A 477 19.24 25.35 -9.45
N HIS A 478 19.95 26.43 -9.81
CA HIS A 478 21.41 26.41 -9.96
C HIS A 478 22.13 26.10 -8.64
N ALA A 479 21.54 26.50 -7.50
CA ALA A 479 22.04 26.11 -6.18
C ALA A 479 21.92 24.60 -5.90
N LEU A 480 21.05 23.87 -6.62
CA LEU A 480 20.87 22.41 -6.51
C LEU A 480 21.73 21.62 -7.52
N ASP A 481 22.21 22.24 -8.60
CA ASP A 481 23.04 21.59 -9.64
C ASP A 481 24.27 20.83 -9.09
N PRO A 482 25.01 21.32 -8.06
CA PRO A 482 26.11 20.56 -7.45
C PRO A 482 25.70 19.15 -6.97
N GLY A 483 24.46 18.99 -6.52
CA GLY A 483 23.90 17.72 -6.04
C GLY A 483 23.57 16.71 -7.14
N PHE A 484 23.39 17.17 -8.38
CA PHE A 484 23.16 16.32 -9.55
C PHE A 484 24.44 15.97 -10.31
N ALA A 485 25.46 16.85 -10.25
CA ALA A 485 26.63 16.74 -11.12
C ALA A 485 27.81 15.97 -10.48
N TYR A 486 28.28 16.40 -9.30
CA TYR A 486 29.59 15.92 -8.78
C TYR A 486 29.61 15.53 -7.30
N LEU A 487 28.61 15.90 -6.50
CA LEU A 487 28.51 15.44 -5.11
C LEU A 487 28.00 13.99 -5.06
N ASN A 488 28.82 13.11 -4.48
CA ASN A 488 28.48 11.71 -4.23
C ASN A 488 28.43 11.44 -2.71
N TRP A 489 27.94 10.27 -2.30
CA TRP A 489 27.78 9.93 -0.88
C TRP A 489 29.11 9.85 -0.10
N THR A 490 30.25 9.74 -0.78
CA THR A 490 31.60 9.79 -0.17
C THR A 490 32.16 11.21 -0.01
N SER A 491 31.45 12.23 -0.49
CA SER A 491 31.91 13.61 -0.46
C SER A 491 31.76 14.23 0.94
N LEU A 492 32.81 14.89 1.42
CA LEU A 492 32.81 15.56 2.74
C LEU A 492 31.94 16.84 2.77
N GLY A 493 31.66 17.44 1.60
CA GLY A 493 30.97 18.73 1.47
C GLY A 493 29.44 18.67 1.36
N ILE A 494 28.78 17.55 1.68
CA ILE A 494 27.30 17.43 1.55
C ILE A 494 26.59 18.40 2.50
N LEU A 495 27.07 18.55 3.74
CA LEU A 495 26.45 19.43 4.73
C LEU A 495 26.63 20.92 4.38
N ASP A 496 27.77 21.29 3.82
CA ASP A 496 28.03 22.66 3.35
C ASP A 496 27.13 23.01 2.15
N PHE A 497 26.92 22.04 1.25
CA PHE A 497 25.95 22.15 0.17
C PHE A 497 24.52 22.33 0.69
N VAL A 498 24.11 21.51 1.67
CA VAL A 498 22.78 21.65 2.30
C VAL A 498 22.62 23.03 2.92
N ALA A 499 23.63 23.54 3.64
CA ALA A 499 23.59 24.87 4.24
C ALA A 499 23.45 25.98 3.18
N ALA A 500 24.17 25.89 2.07
CA ALA A 500 24.07 26.82 0.95
C ALA A 500 22.70 26.77 0.26
N ALA A 501 22.17 25.58 0.02
CA ALA A 501 20.85 25.37 -0.59
C ALA A 501 19.73 25.88 0.34
N VAL A 502 19.76 25.56 1.64
CA VAL A 502 18.81 26.07 2.64
C VAL A 502 18.86 27.60 2.72
N LYS A 503 20.05 28.20 2.65
CA LYS A 503 20.18 29.67 2.60
C LYS A 503 19.49 30.25 1.37
N ALA A 504 19.72 29.69 0.18
CA ALA A 504 19.06 30.12 -1.05
C ALA A 504 17.53 29.93 -1.01
N VAL A 505 17.05 28.82 -0.45
CA VAL A 505 15.61 28.55 -0.23
C VAL A 505 15.01 29.59 0.71
N ASN A 506 15.68 29.91 1.83
CA ASN A 506 15.20 30.91 2.79
C ASN A 506 15.15 32.31 2.19
N GLU A 507 16.19 32.72 1.46
CA GLU A 507 16.20 34.01 0.74
C GLU A 507 15.02 34.09 -0.24
N PHE A 508 14.79 33.04 -1.03
CA PHE A 508 13.65 32.96 -1.95
C PHE A 508 12.30 32.96 -1.22
N GLN A 509 12.18 32.23 -0.10
CA GLN A 509 10.97 32.17 0.72
C GLN A 509 10.62 33.53 1.33
N THR A 510 11.61 34.29 1.79
CA THR A 510 11.38 35.65 2.31
C THR A 510 10.87 36.59 1.22
N LEU A 511 11.44 36.52 0.01
CA LEU A 511 10.98 37.27 -1.15
C LEU A 511 9.54 36.88 -1.52
N LEU A 512 9.25 35.57 -1.61
CA LEU A 512 7.92 35.07 -1.91
C LEU A 512 6.88 35.53 -0.88
N THR A 513 7.21 35.46 0.41
CA THR A 513 6.30 35.89 1.49
C THR A 513 5.97 37.39 1.38
N GLN A 514 6.95 38.22 1.00
CA GLN A 514 6.73 39.66 0.79
C GLN A 514 5.87 39.96 -0.44
N VAL A 515 6.06 39.21 -1.53
CA VAL A 515 5.22 39.28 -2.74
C VAL A 515 3.79 38.86 -2.41
N GLN A 516 3.60 37.69 -1.78
CA GLN A 516 2.28 37.18 -1.37
C GLN A 516 1.56 38.12 -0.41
N LYS A 517 2.27 38.74 0.55
CA LYS A 517 1.69 39.74 1.45
C LYS A 517 1.17 40.97 0.70
N SER A 518 1.90 41.43 -0.31
CA SER A 518 1.51 42.58 -1.14
C SER A 518 0.37 42.23 -2.09
N ALA A 519 0.43 41.06 -2.73
CA ALA A 519 -0.64 40.49 -3.53
C ALA A 519 -1.95 40.31 -2.74
N GLY A 520 -1.86 39.79 -1.51
CA GLY A 520 -3.03 39.62 -0.64
C GLY A 520 -3.68 40.93 -0.19
N LEU A 521 -2.92 42.04 -0.12
CA LEU A 521 -3.51 43.37 0.08
C LEU A 521 -4.31 43.82 -1.16
N VAL A 522 -3.77 43.58 -2.36
CA VAL A 522 -4.48 43.85 -3.62
C VAL A 522 -5.73 42.97 -3.73
N GLU A 523 -5.64 41.68 -3.44
CA GLU A 523 -6.80 40.77 -3.45
C GLU A 523 -7.90 41.21 -2.48
N LYS A 524 -7.55 41.66 -1.26
CA LYS A 524 -8.51 42.24 -0.32
C LYS A 524 -9.22 43.48 -0.88
N THR A 525 -8.51 44.34 -1.60
CA THR A 525 -9.13 45.51 -2.27
C THR A 525 -10.05 45.09 -3.41
N VAL A 526 -9.64 44.13 -4.24
CA VAL A 526 -10.45 43.58 -5.35
C VAL A 526 -11.73 42.92 -4.80
N HIS A 527 -11.61 42.16 -3.72
CA HIS A 527 -12.75 41.51 -3.07
C HIS A 527 -13.71 42.52 -2.46
N ALA A 528 -13.19 43.57 -1.81
CA ALA A 528 -14.00 44.66 -1.28
C ALA A 528 -14.79 45.40 -2.38
N ILE A 529 -14.19 45.57 -3.57
CA ILE A 529 -14.87 46.12 -4.74
C ILE A 529 -15.99 45.18 -5.20
N ALA A 530 -15.72 43.88 -5.34
CA ALA A 530 -16.70 42.89 -5.80
C ALA A 530 -17.92 42.73 -4.87
N GLN A 531 -17.73 42.91 -3.55
CA GLN A 531 -18.77 42.74 -2.53
C GLN A 531 -19.52 44.02 -2.15
N ALA A 532 -19.07 45.19 -2.63
CA ALA A 532 -19.69 46.44 -2.27
C ALA A 532 -21.15 46.52 -2.75
N GLN A 533 -22.01 47.11 -1.93
CA GLN A 533 -23.43 47.26 -2.22
C GLN A 533 -23.76 48.72 -2.42
N ILE A 534 -24.21 49.07 -3.63
CA ILE A 534 -24.62 50.44 -4.00
C ILE A 534 -25.96 50.83 -3.35
N LEU A 535 -26.87 49.85 -3.22
CA LEU A 535 -28.25 50.07 -2.82
C LEU A 535 -28.44 49.72 -1.34
N LYS A 536 -28.53 50.74 -0.49
CA LYS A 536 -28.98 50.62 0.91
C LYS A 536 -30.53 50.66 0.95
N GLU A 537 -31.14 50.12 2.01
CA GLU A 537 -32.60 50.17 2.17
C GLU A 537 -33.09 51.63 2.25
N PRO A 538 -34.24 51.98 1.63
CA PRO A 538 -34.73 53.36 1.60
C PRO A 538 -35.06 53.87 3.01
N PRO A 539 -34.85 55.18 3.29
CA PRO A 539 -35.18 55.77 4.59
C PRO A 539 -36.70 55.92 4.71
N GLY A 540 -37.28 55.41 5.81
CA GLY A 540 -38.73 55.50 6.09
C GLY A 540 -39.37 54.17 6.47
N GLN A 541 -38.95 53.57 7.60
CA GLN A 541 -39.53 52.32 8.13
C GLN A 541 -40.79 52.53 8.98
N GLN A 542 -41.37 53.74 9.00
CA GLN A 542 -42.62 54.03 9.71
C GLN A 542 -43.81 54.06 8.74
N ALA A 543 -44.87 53.34 9.10
CA ALA A 543 -46.11 53.29 8.33
C ALA A 543 -46.71 54.69 8.16
N GLY A 544 -46.48 55.31 7.00
CA GLY A 544 -47.04 56.61 6.64
C GLY A 544 -46.15 57.49 5.76
N ASP A 545 -44.83 57.27 5.74
CA ASP A 545 -43.86 58.13 5.05
C ASP A 545 -43.11 57.34 3.97
N VAL A 546 -43.84 56.95 2.91
CA VAL A 546 -43.28 56.24 1.76
C VAL A 546 -42.77 57.29 0.76
N PRO A 547 -41.47 57.26 0.38
CA PRO A 547 -40.88 58.32 -0.45
C PRO A 547 -41.51 58.40 -1.83
N ASN A 548 -41.49 59.59 -2.43
CA ASN A 548 -41.87 59.74 -3.84
C ASN A 548 -40.78 59.12 -4.76
N LEU A 549 -41.12 58.79 -6.00
CA LEU A 549 -40.21 58.20 -6.99
C LEU A 549 -38.92 59.04 -7.18
N GLN A 550 -39.02 60.36 -7.06
CA GLN A 550 -37.91 61.29 -7.17
C GLN A 550 -36.99 61.26 -5.94
N GLU A 551 -37.55 61.15 -4.74
CA GLU A 551 -36.79 61.05 -3.47
C GLU A 551 -36.05 59.70 -3.38
N LEU A 552 -36.69 58.62 -3.87
CA LEU A 552 -36.05 57.30 -4.01
C LEU A 552 -34.84 57.35 -4.95
N TYR A 553 -34.95 58.10 -6.06
CA TYR A 553 -33.85 58.31 -7.00
C TYR A 553 -32.69 59.07 -6.36
N GLU A 554 -32.97 60.18 -5.69
CA GLU A 554 -31.96 61.03 -5.04
C GLU A 554 -31.23 60.30 -3.90
N HIS A 555 -31.95 59.51 -3.10
CA HIS A 555 -31.36 58.67 -2.06
C HIS A 555 -30.44 57.58 -2.66
N THR A 556 -30.90 56.93 -3.72
CA THR A 556 -30.12 55.90 -4.43
C THR A 556 -28.84 56.49 -5.02
N GLU A 557 -28.93 57.68 -5.61
CA GLU A 557 -27.80 58.35 -6.25
C GLU A 557 -26.77 58.86 -5.23
N SER A 558 -27.22 59.38 -4.08
CA SER A 558 -26.35 59.79 -2.99
C SER A 558 -25.56 58.61 -2.40
N CYS A 559 -26.24 57.48 -2.14
CA CYS A 559 -25.58 56.25 -1.68
C CYS A 559 -24.56 55.74 -2.71
N ARG A 560 -24.88 55.83 -4.01
CA ARG A 560 -23.99 55.45 -5.10
C ARG A 560 -22.72 56.27 -5.10
N LEU A 561 -22.82 57.60 -5.00
CA LEU A 561 -21.65 58.49 -4.97
C LEU A 561 -20.75 58.21 -3.77
N GLU A 562 -21.31 58.00 -2.58
CA GLU A 562 -20.56 57.67 -1.36
C GLU A 562 -19.78 56.34 -1.50
N VAL A 563 -20.44 55.28 -2.02
CA VAL A 563 -19.82 53.97 -2.20
C VAL A 563 -18.75 54.01 -3.29
N VAL A 564 -19.04 54.67 -4.41
CA VAL A 564 -18.10 54.76 -5.54
C VAL A 564 -16.86 55.58 -5.18
N ASP A 565 -17.00 56.68 -4.43
CA ASP A 565 -15.85 57.49 -3.98
C ASP A 565 -14.94 56.69 -3.02
N ASN A 566 -15.53 55.97 -2.06
CA ASN A 566 -14.81 55.08 -1.16
C ASN A 566 -14.05 53.96 -1.91
N LEU A 567 -14.65 53.39 -2.95
CA LEU A 567 -14.02 52.34 -3.76
C LEU A 567 -12.93 52.90 -4.69
N SER A 568 -13.14 54.09 -5.26
CA SER A 568 -12.14 54.80 -6.08
C SER A 568 -10.88 55.10 -5.27
N ASN A 569 -11.04 55.58 -4.03
CA ASN A 569 -9.94 55.80 -3.10
C ASN A 569 -9.15 54.51 -2.80
N ARG A 570 -9.84 53.37 -2.60
CA ARG A 570 -9.20 52.07 -2.40
C ARG A 570 -8.47 51.57 -3.65
N TYR A 571 -9.05 51.79 -4.82
CA TYR A 571 -8.45 51.44 -6.12
C TYR A 571 -7.13 52.21 -6.36
N SER A 572 -7.08 53.49 -6.00
CA SER A 572 -5.85 54.30 -6.09
C SER A 572 -4.68 53.76 -5.24
N GLY A 573 -4.98 52.93 -4.24
CA GLY A 573 -4.00 52.24 -3.38
C GLY A 573 -3.36 51.00 -4.00
N ILE A 574 -3.85 50.49 -5.13
CA ILE A 574 -3.34 49.27 -5.78
C ILE A 574 -1.97 49.48 -6.46
N PRO A 575 -1.76 50.52 -7.30
CA PRO A 575 -0.48 50.72 -8.00
C PRO A 575 0.75 50.86 -7.09
N PRO A 576 0.70 51.50 -5.91
CA PRO A 576 1.81 51.48 -4.95
C PRO A 576 2.21 50.08 -4.47
N HIS A 577 1.25 49.18 -4.25
CA HIS A 577 1.52 47.80 -3.84
C HIS A 577 2.18 46.99 -4.97
N LEU A 578 1.74 47.21 -6.21
CA LEU A 578 2.33 46.57 -7.39
C LEU A 578 3.75 47.08 -7.69
N ARG A 579 3.99 48.38 -7.51
CA ARG A 579 5.34 48.97 -7.62
C ARG A 579 6.31 48.45 -6.56
N LYS A 580 5.83 48.16 -5.35
CA LYS A 580 6.64 47.49 -4.32
C LYS A 580 7.04 46.06 -4.73
N ILE A 581 6.17 45.34 -5.44
CA ILE A 581 6.50 44.02 -6.00
C ILE A 581 7.54 44.17 -7.12
N GLU A 582 7.43 45.20 -7.97
CA GLU A 582 8.44 45.52 -8.99
C GLU A 582 9.82 45.76 -8.38
N GLU A 583 9.88 46.54 -7.29
CA GLU A 583 11.11 46.87 -6.58
C GLU A 583 11.77 45.61 -6.00
N LEU A 584 10.98 44.70 -5.43
CA LEU A 584 11.47 43.46 -4.83
C LEU A 584 11.97 42.45 -5.88
N VAL A 585 11.31 42.37 -7.04
CA VAL A 585 11.62 41.36 -8.07
C VAL A 585 12.71 41.82 -9.03
N SER A 586 12.65 43.08 -9.47
CA SER A 586 13.47 43.64 -10.55
C SER A 586 14.33 44.83 -10.15
N GLY A 587 14.19 45.32 -8.91
CA GLY A 587 14.95 46.47 -8.40
C GLY A 587 14.50 47.83 -8.97
N THR A 588 13.41 47.87 -9.74
CA THR A 588 12.86 49.09 -10.33
C THR A 588 11.52 49.47 -9.70
N ASN A 589 11.23 50.77 -9.62
CA ASN A 589 9.98 51.30 -9.04
C ASN A 589 9.21 52.16 -10.08
N THR A 590 9.20 51.71 -11.32
CA THR A 590 8.76 52.53 -12.47
C THR A 590 7.34 52.23 -12.92
N GLY A 591 6.79 51.07 -12.56
CA GLY A 591 5.47 50.60 -12.99
C GLY A 591 5.43 50.11 -14.44
N LYS A 592 6.60 49.92 -15.08
CA LYS A 592 6.76 49.63 -16.52
C LYS A 592 7.69 48.45 -16.81
N ALA A 593 8.08 47.67 -15.80
CA ALA A 593 9.02 46.58 -15.99
C ALA A 593 8.42 45.51 -16.94
N PRO A 594 9.13 45.12 -18.02
CA PRO A 594 8.60 44.14 -19.00
C PRO A 594 8.40 42.75 -18.38
N ALA A 595 9.18 42.40 -17.36
CA ALA A 595 9.03 41.15 -16.61
C ALA A 595 7.70 41.07 -15.83
N LEU A 596 7.08 42.21 -15.52
CA LEU A 596 5.82 42.29 -14.77
C LEU A 596 4.59 42.50 -15.67
N ALA A 597 4.75 42.60 -17.00
CA ALA A 597 3.64 42.91 -17.91
C ALA A 597 2.49 41.89 -17.82
N ALA A 598 2.80 40.59 -17.80
CA ALA A 598 1.82 39.52 -17.63
C ALA A 598 1.15 39.55 -16.24
N TYR A 599 1.91 39.93 -15.21
CA TYR A 599 1.42 40.08 -13.84
C TYR A 599 0.45 41.27 -13.70
N TYR A 600 0.74 42.39 -14.37
CA TYR A 600 -0.16 43.55 -14.41
C TYR A 600 -1.46 43.23 -15.16
N GLN A 601 -1.40 42.52 -16.29
CA GLN A 601 -2.59 42.08 -17.02
C GLN A 601 -3.48 41.13 -16.20
N HIS A 602 -2.89 40.24 -15.39
CA HIS A 602 -3.64 39.36 -14.51
C HIS A 602 -4.49 40.15 -13.50
N TRP A 603 -3.88 41.11 -12.80
CA TRP A 603 -4.59 41.95 -11.84
C TRP A 603 -5.64 42.84 -12.50
N GLU A 604 -5.36 43.36 -13.69
CA GLU A 604 -6.33 44.12 -14.48
C GLU A 604 -7.57 43.26 -14.84
N GLY A 605 -7.36 42.00 -15.23
CA GLY A 605 -8.45 41.05 -15.51
C GLY A 605 -9.30 40.72 -14.26
N LEU A 606 -8.67 40.55 -13.09
CA LEU A 606 -9.38 40.36 -11.82
C LEU A 606 -10.19 41.60 -11.42
N LEU A 607 -9.63 42.80 -11.62
CA LEU A 607 -10.32 44.06 -11.39
C LEU A 607 -11.54 44.22 -12.30
N PHE A 608 -11.40 43.89 -13.59
CA PHE A 608 -12.53 43.89 -14.53
C PHE A 608 -13.64 42.92 -14.10
N SER A 609 -13.28 41.71 -13.67
CA SER A 609 -14.23 40.72 -13.15
C SER A 609 -14.94 41.22 -11.88
N ALA A 610 -14.20 41.80 -10.94
CA ALA A 610 -14.74 42.36 -9.70
C ALA A 610 -15.71 43.52 -9.98
N LEU A 611 -15.35 44.46 -10.86
CA LEU A 611 -16.23 45.56 -11.27
C LEU A 611 -17.49 45.08 -11.99
N THR A 612 -17.36 44.06 -12.85
CA THR A 612 -18.52 43.44 -13.52
C THR A 612 -19.44 42.76 -12.50
N SER A 613 -18.87 42.04 -11.53
CA SER A 613 -19.63 41.41 -10.44
C SER A 613 -20.33 42.46 -9.56
N PHE A 614 -19.66 43.56 -9.24
CA PHE A 614 -20.20 44.68 -8.48
C PHE A 614 -21.42 45.33 -9.16
N VAL A 615 -21.33 45.61 -10.46
CA VAL A 615 -22.45 46.15 -11.26
C VAL A 615 -23.60 45.13 -11.35
N LEU A 616 -23.29 43.85 -11.60
CA LEU A 616 -24.30 42.79 -11.67
C LEU A 616 -25.00 42.54 -10.32
N ALA A 617 -24.27 42.57 -9.20
CA ALA A 617 -24.83 42.42 -7.87
C ALA A 617 -25.79 43.58 -7.54
N SER A 618 -25.41 44.80 -7.89
CA SER A 618 -26.25 45.99 -7.75
C SER A 618 -27.52 45.90 -8.60
N MET A 619 -27.42 45.44 -9.85
CA MET A 619 -28.56 45.19 -10.73
C MET A 619 -29.49 44.08 -10.22
N ARG A 620 -28.93 42.99 -9.67
CA ARG A 620 -29.71 41.89 -9.07
C ARG A 620 -30.42 42.33 -7.80
N LYS A 621 -29.79 43.14 -6.96
CA LYS A 621 -30.44 43.71 -5.78
C LYS A 621 -31.60 44.62 -6.20
N LEU A 622 -31.41 45.46 -7.22
CA LEU A 622 -32.48 46.28 -7.79
C LEU A 622 -33.64 45.40 -8.31
N LEU A 623 -33.35 44.33 -9.07
CA LEU A 623 -34.35 43.34 -9.48
C LEU A 623 -35.12 42.71 -8.31
N SER A 624 -34.42 42.36 -7.23
CA SER A 624 -35.06 41.76 -6.04
C SER A 624 -35.99 42.73 -5.31
N MET A 625 -35.69 44.03 -5.36
CA MET A 625 -36.60 45.05 -4.78
C MET A 625 -37.89 45.16 -5.60
N PHE A 626 -37.81 45.13 -6.94
CA PHE A 626 -39.00 45.23 -7.81
C PHE A 626 -39.81 43.93 -7.94
N ASN A 627 -39.23 42.78 -7.61
CA ASN A 627 -39.89 41.48 -7.73
C ASN A 627 -39.69 40.60 -6.47
N PRO A 628 -40.62 40.65 -5.49
CA PRO A 628 -40.52 39.87 -4.26
C PRO A 628 -40.78 38.36 -4.45
N LYS A 629 -41.28 37.90 -5.62
CA LYS A 629 -41.67 36.49 -5.85
C LYS A 629 -40.53 35.55 -6.29
N HIS A 630 -39.27 36.01 -6.36
CA HIS A 630 -38.13 35.21 -6.85
C HIS A 630 -36.95 35.13 -5.87
N GLY A 631 -37.13 35.55 -4.62
CA GLY A 631 -36.15 35.29 -3.54
C GLY A 631 -36.47 33.98 -2.82
N ALA A 632 -35.46 33.18 -2.50
CA ALA A 632 -35.57 31.87 -1.84
C ALA A 632 -36.17 31.89 -0.40
N ASN A 633 -36.61 33.06 0.10
CA ASN A 633 -37.27 33.21 1.40
C ASN A 633 -38.61 33.93 1.21
N ALA A 634 -39.69 33.17 0.98
CA ALA A 634 -41.04 33.66 0.72
C ALA A 634 -41.82 34.08 1.98
N THR A 635 -41.16 34.58 3.04
CA THR A 635 -41.81 34.84 4.34
C THR A 635 -41.83 36.31 4.81
N THR A 636 -41.25 37.25 4.07
CA THR A 636 -41.37 38.69 4.38
C THR A 636 -42.23 39.40 3.34
N PRO A 637 -43.38 40.00 3.71
CA PRO A 637 -44.16 40.83 2.79
C PRO A 637 -43.30 42.01 2.31
N GLY A 638 -43.26 42.22 0.99
CA GLY A 638 -42.43 43.27 0.37
C GLY A 638 -42.80 44.67 0.89
N HIS A 639 -41.78 45.47 1.22
CA HIS A 639 -41.95 46.84 1.70
C HIS A 639 -42.42 47.78 0.56
N PRO A 640 -43.27 48.79 0.86
CA PRO A 640 -43.66 49.78 -0.13
C PRO A 640 -42.45 50.62 -0.57
N LEU A 641 -42.19 50.68 -1.88
CA LEU A 641 -41.00 51.33 -2.45
C LEU A 641 -41.20 52.81 -2.77
N PHE A 642 -42.35 53.19 -3.30
CA PHE A 642 -42.72 54.58 -3.59
C PHE A 642 -44.25 54.73 -3.70
N GLN A 643 -44.77 55.92 -3.43
CA GLN A 643 -46.21 56.22 -3.53
C GLN A 643 -46.63 56.54 -4.98
N VAL A 644 -47.82 56.05 -5.39
CA VAL A 644 -48.48 56.41 -6.66
C VAL A 644 -49.83 57.03 -6.34
N THR A 645 -50.05 58.27 -6.78
CA THR A 645 -51.30 59.02 -6.59
C THR A 645 -52.19 58.93 -7.84
N LEU A 646 -53.42 58.45 -7.67
CA LEU A 646 -54.46 58.40 -8.69
C LEU A 646 -55.37 59.63 -8.55
N SER A 647 -55.29 60.57 -9.50
CA SER A 647 -56.18 61.74 -9.54
C SER A 647 -57.25 61.57 -10.62
N LEU A 648 -58.52 61.73 -10.23
CA LEU A 648 -59.65 61.66 -11.15
C LEU A 648 -59.92 63.04 -11.76
N SER A 649 -59.54 63.25 -13.02
CA SER A 649 -59.78 64.48 -13.77
C SER A 649 -60.69 64.16 -14.96
N SER A 650 -62.01 64.34 -14.83
CA SER A 650 -62.96 64.08 -15.93
C SER A 650 -62.49 64.75 -17.24
N PRO A 651 -62.36 64.04 -18.38
CA PRO A 651 -62.84 62.68 -18.70
C PRO A 651 -61.78 61.56 -18.59
N GLU A 652 -60.57 61.80 -18.06
CA GLU A 652 -59.46 60.83 -18.03
C GLU A 652 -58.80 60.67 -16.65
N ILE A 653 -58.58 59.42 -16.25
CA ILE A 653 -57.88 59.07 -15.01
C ILE A 653 -56.38 59.34 -15.20
N THR A 654 -55.80 60.27 -14.43
CA THR A 654 -54.37 60.58 -14.49
C THR A 654 -53.63 59.90 -13.33
N VAL A 655 -52.70 59.01 -13.68
CA VAL A 655 -51.79 58.36 -12.72
C VAL A 655 -50.54 59.23 -12.57
N GLN A 656 -50.24 59.71 -11.37
CA GLN A 656 -49.00 60.42 -11.04
C GLN A 656 -48.14 59.58 -10.08
N PRO A 657 -46.87 59.30 -10.39
CA PRO A 657 -46.16 59.63 -11.62
C PRO A 657 -46.67 58.82 -12.83
N SER A 658 -46.58 59.42 -14.03
CA SER A 658 -47.06 58.78 -15.25
C SER A 658 -46.22 57.54 -15.60
N LEU A 659 -46.80 56.58 -16.34
CA LEU A 659 -46.07 55.40 -16.81
C LEU A 659 -44.77 55.76 -17.56
N ASN A 660 -44.80 56.82 -18.36
CA ASN A 660 -43.64 57.28 -19.11
C ASN A 660 -42.57 57.89 -18.21
N GLU A 661 -42.97 58.57 -17.14
CA GLU A 661 -42.08 59.13 -16.14
C GLU A 661 -41.42 58.03 -15.29
N LEU A 662 -42.19 57.02 -14.89
CA LEU A 662 -41.71 55.86 -14.15
C LEU A 662 -40.68 55.06 -14.98
N LYS A 663 -40.96 54.81 -16.27
CA LYS A 663 -39.98 54.22 -17.20
C LYS A 663 -38.71 55.07 -17.35
N ARG A 664 -38.86 56.40 -17.42
CA ARG A 664 -37.72 57.33 -17.60
C ARG A 664 -36.82 57.39 -16.36
N VAL A 665 -37.39 57.44 -15.15
CA VAL A 665 -36.63 57.47 -13.89
C VAL A 665 -35.94 56.12 -13.65
N LEU A 666 -36.63 55.00 -13.80
CA LEU A 666 -36.01 53.68 -13.68
C LEU A 666 -34.91 53.44 -14.72
N GLY A 667 -35.12 53.91 -15.96
CA GLY A 667 -34.09 53.87 -16.99
C GLY A 667 -32.85 54.72 -16.65
N ARG A 668 -33.04 55.87 -15.97
CA ARG A 668 -31.93 56.68 -15.45
C ARG A 668 -31.20 55.98 -14.31
N MET A 669 -31.91 55.36 -13.37
CA MET A 669 -31.33 54.56 -12.29
C MET A 669 -30.46 53.43 -12.83
N MET A 670 -30.97 52.65 -13.79
CA MET A 670 -30.20 51.57 -14.41
C MET A 670 -28.92 52.09 -15.08
N ARG A 671 -28.98 53.22 -15.80
CA ARG A 671 -27.78 53.83 -16.39
C ARG A 671 -26.78 54.29 -15.32
N SER A 672 -27.23 54.99 -14.28
CA SER A 672 -26.36 55.46 -13.19
C SER A 672 -25.60 54.33 -12.48
N LEU A 673 -26.21 53.15 -12.36
CA LEU A 673 -25.56 51.96 -11.79
C LEU A 673 -24.42 51.44 -12.67
N VAL A 674 -24.59 51.43 -14.00
CA VAL A 674 -23.51 51.05 -14.92
C VAL A 674 -22.42 52.13 -14.95
N GLU A 675 -22.82 53.41 -14.88
CA GLU A 675 -21.89 54.55 -14.80
C GLU A 675 -21.04 54.58 -13.54
N SER A 676 -21.37 53.77 -12.53
CA SER A 676 -20.53 53.57 -11.34
C SER A 676 -19.16 52.95 -11.67
N ALA A 677 -18.98 52.38 -12.87
CA ALA A 677 -17.68 51.91 -13.36
C ALA A 677 -16.80 53.01 -14.00
N LYS A 678 -17.33 54.22 -14.26
CA LYS A 678 -16.60 55.31 -14.93
C LYS A 678 -15.37 55.83 -14.15
N PRO A 679 -15.41 55.98 -12.81
CA PRO A 679 -14.25 56.52 -12.07
C PRO A 679 -13.02 55.60 -12.04
N PHE A 680 -13.15 54.33 -12.45
CA PHE A 680 -12.06 53.36 -12.49
C PHE A 680 -11.33 53.45 -13.83
N ALA A 681 -10.24 54.23 -13.86
CA ALA A 681 -9.37 54.37 -15.02
C ALA A 681 -8.64 53.04 -15.34
N ARG A 682 -8.50 52.70 -16.62
CA ARG A 682 -7.70 51.54 -17.05
C ARG A 682 -6.20 51.84 -16.95
N TRP A 683 -5.38 50.81 -16.85
CA TRP A 683 -3.93 50.95 -16.95
C TRP A 683 -3.49 50.99 -18.41
N MET A 684 -2.32 51.59 -18.70
CA MET A 684 -1.70 51.45 -20.02
C MET A 684 -1.21 50.00 -20.20
N ASP A 685 -1.33 49.44 -21.41
CA ASP A 685 -1.04 48.03 -21.70
C ASP A 685 0.30 47.57 -21.12
N GLY A 686 0.25 46.54 -20.28
CA GLY A 686 1.45 45.95 -19.64
C GLY A 686 2.10 46.83 -18.56
N THR A 687 1.38 47.81 -18.01
CA THR A 687 1.85 48.69 -16.93
C THR A 687 0.83 48.79 -15.79
N CYS A 688 1.24 49.35 -14.65
CA CYS A 688 0.33 49.69 -13.54
C CYS A 688 0.01 51.19 -13.47
N ILE A 689 0.18 51.92 -14.59
CA ILE A 689 0.00 53.38 -14.65
C ILE A 689 -1.38 53.66 -15.26
N SER A 690 -2.23 54.39 -14.54
CA SER A 690 -3.55 54.82 -15.03
C SER A 690 -3.42 55.71 -16.27
N CYS A 691 -4.24 55.44 -17.28
CA CYS A 691 -4.30 56.27 -18.48
C CYS A 691 -4.68 57.73 -18.11
N PRO A 692 -3.88 58.74 -18.52
CA PRO A 692 -4.25 60.13 -18.32
C PRO A 692 -5.48 60.50 -19.17
N PRO A 693 -6.31 61.46 -18.72
CA PRO A 693 -7.47 61.92 -19.47
C PRO A 693 -7.06 62.46 -20.86
N GLN A 694 -7.77 62.05 -21.91
CA GLN A 694 -7.54 62.50 -23.28
C GLN A 694 -8.61 63.53 -23.71
N PRO A 695 -8.25 64.60 -24.44
CA PRO A 695 -9.22 65.57 -24.94
C PRO A 695 -10.08 64.96 -26.04
N ASN A 696 -11.39 65.18 -25.98
CA ASN A 696 -12.36 64.62 -26.90
C ASN A 696 -12.63 65.60 -28.06
N GLY A 697 -11.75 65.63 -29.07
CA GLY A 697 -11.90 66.57 -30.19
C GLY A 697 -11.78 68.06 -29.79
N PRO A 698 -11.90 68.99 -30.76
CA PRO A 698 -11.64 70.41 -30.54
C PRO A 698 -12.75 71.19 -29.80
N ASP A 699 -13.95 70.62 -29.60
CA ASP A 699 -15.13 71.36 -29.10
C ASP A 699 -15.75 70.81 -27.79
N ASP A 700 -15.31 69.67 -27.23
CA ASP A 700 -15.79 69.18 -25.92
C ASP A 700 -14.80 69.59 -24.80
N GLU A 701 -15.24 70.40 -23.84
CA GLU A 701 -14.44 70.85 -22.68
C GLU A 701 -14.22 69.75 -21.61
N ASP A 702 -14.88 68.59 -21.74
CA ASP A 702 -14.81 67.50 -20.76
C ASP A 702 -13.79 66.41 -21.16
N PRO A 703 -12.71 66.19 -20.37
CA PRO A 703 -11.71 65.17 -20.66
C PRO A 703 -12.27 63.73 -20.62
N PHE A 704 -12.01 62.94 -21.66
CA PHE A 704 -12.38 61.53 -21.74
C PHE A 704 -11.42 60.66 -20.92
N LEU A 705 -11.94 59.97 -19.89
CA LEU A 705 -11.20 58.97 -19.12
C LEU A 705 -11.44 57.57 -19.72
N HIS A 706 -10.38 56.94 -20.23
CA HIS A 706 -10.42 55.54 -20.68
C HIS A 706 -10.61 54.60 -19.48
N SER A 707 -11.87 54.30 -19.17
CA SER A 707 -12.32 53.57 -17.98
C SER A 707 -12.88 52.18 -18.32
N PHE A 708 -13.02 51.32 -17.31
CA PHE A 708 -13.65 49.99 -17.47
C PHE A 708 -15.13 50.06 -17.89
N TYR A 709 -15.75 51.23 -17.87
CA TYR A 709 -17.16 51.46 -18.23
C TYR A 709 -17.52 50.95 -19.63
N GLY A 710 -16.67 51.16 -20.64
CA GLY A 710 -16.93 50.74 -22.02
C GLY A 710 -17.21 49.24 -22.12
N ASP A 711 -16.29 48.42 -21.59
CA ASP A 711 -16.36 46.97 -21.63
C ASP A 711 -17.44 46.40 -20.69
N VAL A 712 -17.61 47.00 -19.50
CA VAL A 712 -18.64 46.57 -18.52
C VAL A 712 -20.06 46.84 -19.06
N SER A 713 -20.27 47.97 -19.76
CA SER A 713 -21.58 48.32 -20.34
C SER A 713 -22.01 47.38 -21.48
N GLN A 714 -21.04 46.88 -22.26
CA GLN A 714 -21.26 45.94 -23.36
C GLN A 714 -21.29 44.48 -22.92
N HIS A 715 -20.96 44.20 -21.65
CA HIS A 715 -20.87 42.83 -21.15
C HIS A 715 -22.23 42.10 -21.28
N PRO A 716 -22.31 40.89 -21.90
CA PRO A 716 -23.57 40.22 -22.21
C PRO A 716 -24.50 40.01 -21.00
N HIS A 717 -23.93 39.69 -19.83
CA HIS A 717 -24.70 39.54 -18.60
C HIS A 717 -25.28 40.87 -18.07
N VAL A 718 -24.57 41.99 -18.23
CA VAL A 718 -25.05 43.31 -17.82
C VAL A 718 -26.18 43.76 -18.75
N VAL A 719 -26.02 43.58 -20.06
CA VAL A 719 -27.06 43.83 -21.06
C VAL A 719 -28.31 42.97 -20.81
N LYS A 720 -28.14 41.67 -20.55
CA LYS A 720 -29.25 40.78 -20.20
C LYS A 720 -29.95 41.18 -18.91
N ALA A 721 -29.20 41.60 -17.88
CA ALA A 721 -29.77 42.08 -16.63
C ALA A 721 -30.57 43.38 -16.85
N MET A 722 -30.05 44.33 -17.64
CA MET A 722 -30.76 45.57 -18.01
C MET A 722 -32.07 45.28 -18.76
N LEU A 723 -32.05 44.34 -19.71
CA LEU A 723 -33.25 43.92 -20.45
C LEU A 723 -34.28 43.24 -19.55
N ALA A 724 -33.84 42.36 -18.65
CA ALA A 724 -34.73 41.71 -17.67
C ALA A 724 -35.34 42.71 -16.70
N LEU A 725 -34.60 43.73 -16.28
CA LEU A 725 -35.09 44.77 -15.39
C LEU A 725 -36.10 45.69 -16.10
N SER A 726 -35.83 46.02 -17.36
CA SER A 726 -36.78 46.75 -18.21
C SER A 726 -38.06 45.95 -18.46
N SER A 727 -37.98 44.63 -18.64
CA SER A 727 -39.17 43.78 -18.86
C SER A 727 -39.97 43.55 -17.58
N VAL A 728 -39.31 43.36 -16.43
CA VAL A 728 -39.97 43.27 -15.11
C VAL A 728 -40.66 44.59 -14.76
N ALA A 729 -40.01 45.73 -14.99
CA ALA A 729 -40.63 47.05 -14.83
C ALA A 729 -41.85 47.21 -15.75
N GLN A 730 -41.77 46.76 -17.01
CA GLN A 730 -42.92 46.76 -17.92
C GLN A 730 -44.04 45.81 -17.47
N ALA A 731 -43.70 44.62 -16.96
CA ALA A 731 -44.66 43.63 -16.50
C ALA A 731 -45.40 44.10 -15.24
N ALA A 732 -44.68 44.65 -14.26
CA ALA A 732 -45.24 45.22 -13.04
C ALA A 732 -46.23 46.36 -13.35
N VAL A 733 -45.89 47.23 -14.31
CA VAL A 733 -46.83 48.27 -14.75
C VAL A 733 -48.00 47.67 -15.55
N SER A 734 -47.77 46.71 -16.45
CA SER A 734 -48.85 46.09 -17.21
C SER A 734 -49.84 45.30 -16.33
N GLY A 735 -49.39 44.79 -15.18
CA GLY A 735 -50.24 44.15 -14.18
C GLY A 735 -51.32 45.08 -13.65
N ILE A 736 -51.00 46.36 -13.45
CA ILE A 736 -51.95 47.41 -13.03
C ILE A 736 -53.04 47.62 -14.09
N THR A 737 -52.73 47.39 -15.37
CA THR A 737 -53.68 47.51 -16.48
C THR A 737 -54.47 46.23 -16.79
N LYS A 738 -54.04 45.06 -16.30
CA LYS A 738 -54.59 43.74 -16.66
C LYS A 738 -55.74 43.25 -15.77
N ASP A 739 -56.10 43.97 -14.71
CA ASP A 739 -57.38 43.77 -14.01
C ASP A 739 -58.55 44.27 -14.88
N SER A 740 -58.76 43.64 -16.05
CA SER A 740 -59.87 43.93 -16.97
C SER A 740 -61.23 43.61 -16.34
N ALA A 741 -61.25 42.77 -15.30
CA ALA A 741 -62.42 42.50 -14.48
C ALA A 741 -62.90 43.76 -13.73
N MET A 742 -61.97 44.58 -13.21
CA MET A 742 -62.32 45.80 -12.48
C MET A 742 -62.80 46.90 -13.43
N VAL A 743 -62.19 47.02 -14.61
CA VAL A 743 -62.59 47.99 -15.64
C VAL A 743 -63.98 47.64 -16.22
N LYS A 744 -64.26 46.36 -16.48
CA LYS A 744 -65.58 45.93 -16.95
C LYS A 744 -66.65 46.01 -15.87
N GLU A 745 -66.34 45.72 -14.60
CA GLU A 745 -67.31 45.87 -13.51
C GLU A 745 -67.69 47.33 -13.23
N ILE A 746 -66.75 48.26 -13.37
CA ILE A 746 -67.07 49.69 -13.27
C ILE A 746 -67.93 50.13 -14.47
N ALA A 747 -67.69 49.58 -15.67
CA ALA A 747 -68.49 49.87 -16.86
C ALA A 747 -69.92 49.31 -16.79
N PHE A 748 -70.11 48.10 -16.24
CA PHE A 748 -71.45 47.56 -15.96
C PHE A 748 -72.19 48.40 -14.92
N THR A 749 -71.50 48.83 -13.86
CA THR A 749 -72.09 49.69 -12.82
C THR A 749 -72.51 51.06 -13.38
N ASP A 750 -71.70 51.68 -14.25
CA ASP A 750 -72.05 52.92 -14.94
C ASP A 750 -73.23 52.73 -15.91
N LEU A 751 -73.29 51.60 -16.63
CA LEU A 751 -74.42 51.26 -17.51
C LEU A 751 -75.73 51.09 -16.71
N GLU A 752 -75.71 50.30 -15.64
CA GLU A 752 -76.84 50.10 -14.73
C GLU A 752 -77.33 51.46 -14.16
N GLU A 753 -76.44 52.31 -13.67
CA GLU A 753 -76.81 53.62 -13.11
C GLU A 753 -77.44 54.55 -14.17
N ARG A 754 -76.95 54.52 -15.42
CA ARG A 754 -77.53 55.32 -16.52
C ARG A 754 -78.96 54.87 -16.86
N PHE A 755 -79.22 53.57 -16.93
CA PHE A 755 -80.58 53.05 -17.16
C PHE A 755 -81.49 53.24 -15.95
N ARG A 756 -80.96 53.15 -14.71
CA ARG A 756 -81.69 53.46 -13.47
C ARG A 756 -82.15 54.92 -13.42
N LEU A 757 -81.26 55.85 -13.76
CA LEU A 757 -81.59 57.27 -13.83
C LEU A 757 -82.63 57.54 -14.91
N ARG A 758 -82.50 56.91 -16.09
CA ARG A 758 -83.48 57.02 -17.18
C ARG A 758 -84.87 56.53 -16.77
N LEU A 759 -84.95 55.45 -15.99
CA LEU A 759 -86.20 54.98 -15.41
C LEU A 759 -86.81 55.99 -14.42
N GLY A 760 -85.97 56.66 -13.61
CA GLY A 760 -86.42 57.66 -12.62
C GLY A 760 -87.06 58.93 -13.22
N TYR A 761 -86.77 59.24 -14.49
CA TYR A 761 -87.31 60.41 -15.20
C TYR A 761 -88.36 60.05 -16.27
N ALA A 762 -88.82 58.81 -16.32
CA ALA A 762 -89.78 58.34 -17.33
C ALA A 762 -91.22 58.80 -17.06
N SER A 763 -91.95 59.12 -18.13
CA SER A 763 -93.39 59.47 -18.06
C SER A 763 -94.28 58.21 -17.94
N GLU A 764 -95.50 58.33 -17.40
CA GLU A 764 -96.37 57.19 -17.03
C GLU A 764 -96.63 56.17 -18.17
N GLY A 765 -96.58 56.58 -19.44
CA GLY A 765 -96.76 55.69 -20.59
C GLY A 765 -95.51 54.91 -21.02
N GLU A 766 -94.31 55.35 -20.64
CA GLU A 766 -93.02 54.76 -21.06
C GLU A 766 -92.36 53.92 -19.95
N LEU A 767 -92.93 53.94 -18.75
CA LEU A 767 -92.36 53.29 -17.56
C LEU A 767 -92.11 51.79 -17.76
N SER A 768 -93.06 51.08 -18.37
CA SER A 768 -92.97 49.63 -18.63
C SER A 768 -91.82 49.28 -19.58
N LYS A 769 -91.59 50.12 -20.61
CA LYS A 769 -90.50 49.91 -21.57
C LYS A 769 -89.13 50.12 -20.93
N TYR A 770 -88.95 51.19 -20.16
CA TYR A 770 -87.67 51.45 -19.49
C TYR A 770 -87.40 50.51 -18.31
N GLN A 771 -88.45 49.95 -17.68
CA GLN A 771 -88.28 48.87 -16.70
C GLN A 771 -87.71 47.60 -17.35
N ALA A 772 -88.18 47.23 -18.54
CA ALA A 772 -87.62 46.12 -19.29
C ALA A 772 -86.16 46.39 -19.70
N GLU A 773 -85.86 47.56 -20.27
CA GLU A 773 -84.49 47.93 -20.66
C GLU A 773 -83.50 47.97 -19.47
N TYR A 774 -83.96 48.38 -18.28
CA TYR A 774 -83.14 48.35 -17.06
C TYR A 774 -82.91 46.92 -16.56
N ALA A 775 -83.92 46.04 -16.65
CA ALA A 775 -83.79 44.63 -16.30
C ALA A 775 -82.78 43.93 -17.22
N ASP A 776 -82.87 44.16 -18.54
CA ASP A 776 -81.92 43.63 -19.54
C ASP A 776 -80.47 44.08 -19.24
N ALA A 777 -80.28 45.35 -18.87
CA ALA A 777 -78.95 45.88 -18.53
C ALA A 777 -78.35 45.21 -17.27
N CYS A 778 -79.17 44.87 -16.27
CA CYS A 778 -78.73 44.13 -15.08
C CYS A 778 -78.42 42.66 -15.41
N GLU A 779 -79.11 42.07 -16.39
CA GLU A 779 -78.96 40.67 -16.78
C GLU A 779 -77.61 40.40 -17.49
N ILE A 780 -77.09 41.37 -18.25
CA ILE A 780 -75.76 41.29 -18.90
C ILE A 780 -74.64 40.98 -17.91
N ARG A 781 -74.70 41.54 -16.68
CA ARG A 781 -73.71 41.25 -15.63
C ARG A 781 -73.78 39.78 -15.21
N THR A 782 -74.98 39.22 -15.14
CA THR A 782 -75.17 37.80 -14.80
C THR A 782 -74.73 36.88 -15.94
N GLU A 783 -75.02 37.24 -17.20
CA GLU A 783 -74.57 36.50 -18.39
C GLU A 783 -73.05 36.44 -18.53
N TRP A 784 -72.35 37.53 -18.19
CA TRP A 784 -70.89 37.54 -18.18
C TRP A 784 -70.30 36.61 -17.12
N LYS A 785 -70.93 36.54 -15.94
CA LYS A 785 -70.52 35.62 -14.87
C LYS A 785 -70.78 34.17 -15.25
N THR A 786 -71.88 33.87 -15.94
CA THR A 786 -72.12 32.52 -16.47
C THR A 786 -71.16 32.17 -17.60
N LEU A 787 -70.84 33.07 -18.53
CA LEU A 787 -69.85 32.84 -19.57
C LEU A 787 -68.45 32.56 -18.99
N GLN A 788 -68.10 33.26 -17.90
CA GLN A 788 -66.85 33.01 -17.19
C GLN A 788 -66.85 31.62 -16.54
N ALA A 789 -67.98 31.19 -15.96
CA ALA A 789 -68.14 29.84 -15.43
C ALA A 789 -68.09 28.78 -16.54
N ASP A 790 -68.73 29.02 -17.69
CA ASP A 790 -68.72 28.12 -18.85
C ASP A 790 -67.31 27.99 -19.44
N SER A 791 -66.52 29.07 -19.47
CA SER A 791 -65.12 29.04 -19.87
C SER A 791 -64.27 28.17 -18.94
N ILE A 792 -64.60 28.12 -17.65
CA ILE A 792 -63.92 27.26 -16.68
C ILE A 792 -64.33 25.81 -16.91
N VAL A 793 -65.63 25.54 -17.07
CA VAL A 793 -66.16 24.20 -17.36
C VAL A 793 -65.61 23.63 -18.68
N LEU A 794 -65.44 24.47 -19.70
CA LEU A 794 -64.82 24.06 -20.96
C LEU A 794 -63.35 23.70 -20.77
N ASP A 795 -62.61 24.46 -19.96
CA ASP A 795 -61.20 24.18 -19.67
C ASP A 795 -61.04 22.88 -18.84
N ASP A 796 -62.00 22.62 -17.93
CA ASP A 796 -62.11 21.36 -17.19
C ASP A 796 -62.44 20.17 -18.12
N SER A 797 -63.32 20.36 -19.11
CA SER A 797 -63.64 19.30 -20.09
C SER A 797 -62.48 18.94 -21.01
N LEU A 798 -61.52 19.86 -21.19
CA LEU A 798 -60.30 19.64 -21.94
C LEU A 798 -59.20 18.96 -21.10
N ALA A 799 -59.39 18.80 -19.78
CA ALA A 799 -58.40 18.16 -18.90
C ALA A 799 -58.08 16.73 -19.32
N ASP A 800 -59.09 15.89 -19.56
CA ASP A 800 -58.92 14.49 -19.99
C ASP A 800 -58.13 14.38 -21.31
N THR A 801 -58.37 15.30 -22.24
CA THR A 801 -57.62 15.35 -23.50
C THR A 801 -56.17 15.80 -23.27
N LYS A 802 -55.92 16.77 -22.38
CA LYS A 802 -54.57 17.19 -22.01
C LYS A 802 -53.80 16.06 -21.32
N ASP A 803 -54.47 15.27 -20.49
CA ASP A 803 -53.88 14.13 -19.78
C ASP A 803 -53.49 13.00 -20.75
N THR A 804 -54.35 12.63 -21.70
CA THR A 804 -54.03 11.63 -22.73
C THR A 804 -52.87 12.07 -23.64
N PHE A 805 -52.81 13.35 -24.02
CA PHE A 805 -51.67 13.89 -24.78
C PHE A 805 -50.38 14.00 -23.94
N ALA A 806 -50.49 14.27 -22.63
CA ALA A 806 -49.36 14.23 -21.71
C ALA A 806 -48.81 12.80 -21.58
N GLU A 807 -49.67 11.79 -21.41
CA GLU A 807 -49.27 10.37 -21.38
C GLU A 807 -48.57 9.95 -22.68
N LEU A 808 -49.14 10.27 -23.84
CA LEU A 808 -48.50 9.99 -25.14
C LEU A 808 -47.13 10.65 -25.26
N SER A 809 -46.99 11.90 -24.80
CA SER A 809 -45.72 12.63 -24.80
C SER A 809 -44.68 12.00 -23.87
N THR A 810 -45.10 11.42 -22.74
CA THR A 810 -44.20 10.67 -21.84
C THR A 810 -43.71 9.36 -22.47
N VAL A 811 -44.59 8.61 -23.15
CA VAL A 811 -44.23 7.36 -23.84
C VAL A 811 -43.25 7.65 -24.98
N GLN A 812 -43.54 8.66 -25.80
CA GLN A 812 -42.64 9.07 -26.89
C GLN A 812 -41.27 9.52 -26.38
N ALA A 813 -41.21 10.20 -25.23
CA ALA A 813 -39.95 10.58 -24.60
C ALA A 813 -39.15 9.34 -24.15
N GLN A 814 -39.79 8.30 -23.60
CA GLN A 814 -39.14 7.06 -23.19
C GLN A 814 -38.64 6.22 -24.38
N ASP A 815 -39.44 6.09 -25.44
CA ASP A 815 -39.03 5.42 -26.68
C ASP A 815 -37.84 6.12 -27.35
N PHE A 816 -37.81 7.44 -27.27
CA PHE A 816 -36.69 8.23 -27.78
C PHE A 816 -35.40 8.01 -26.99
N VAL A 817 -35.47 7.77 -25.67
CA VAL A 817 -34.30 7.36 -24.86
C VAL A 817 -33.73 6.04 -25.38
N GLN A 818 -34.58 5.03 -25.61
CA GLN A 818 -34.13 3.73 -26.13
C GLN A 818 -33.55 3.85 -27.54
N THR A 819 -34.18 4.65 -28.41
CA THR A 819 -33.70 4.87 -29.78
C THR A 819 -32.35 5.59 -29.79
N SER A 820 -32.15 6.55 -28.89
CA SER A 820 -30.87 7.25 -28.71
C SER A 820 -29.76 6.33 -28.20
N ALA A 821 -30.08 5.37 -27.33
CA ALA A 821 -29.14 4.37 -26.86
C ALA A 821 -28.70 3.41 -27.98
N LYS A 822 -29.66 2.89 -28.76
CA LYS A 822 -29.37 2.04 -29.95
C LYS A 822 -28.51 2.77 -30.98
N PHE A 823 -28.72 4.07 -31.17
CA PHE A 823 -27.89 4.89 -32.05
C PHE A 823 -26.44 5.00 -31.56
N LEU A 824 -26.24 5.19 -30.25
CA LEU A 824 -24.90 5.22 -29.65
C LEU A 824 -24.18 3.87 -29.78
N GLU A 825 -24.89 2.74 -29.66
CA GLU A 825 -24.33 1.41 -29.90
C GLU A 825 -23.93 1.20 -31.37
N LYS A 826 -24.81 1.60 -32.31
CA LYS A 826 -24.51 1.58 -33.75
C LYS A 826 -23.26 2.43 -34.06
N LEU A 827 -23.15 3.61 -33.46
CA LEU A 827 -21.99 4.50 -33.61
C LEU A 827 -20.69 3.85 -33.12
N LYS A 828 -20.73 3.09 -32.02
CA LYS A 828 -19.54 2.41 -31.49
C LYS A 828 -19.15 1.17 -32.30
N ALA A 829 -20.13 0.47 -32.87
CA ALA A 829 -19.91 -0.78 -33.61
C ALA A 829 -19.50 -0.55 -35.08
N THR A 830 -20.09 0.44 -35.76
CA THR A 830 -19.88 0.69 -37.20
C THR A 830 -19.44 2.11 -37.52
N GLY A 831 -19.12 2.92 -36.50
CA GLY A 831 -18.73 4.30 -36.69
C GLY A 831 -17.35 4.50 -37.31
N PRO A 832 -17.06 5.74 -37.74
CA PRO A 832 -15.81 6.09 -38.43
C PRO A 832 -14.57 6.11 -37.52
N GLY A 833 -14.73 5.75 -36.24
CA GLY A 833 -13.66 5.59 -35.25
C GLY A 833 -13.27 4.14 -34.98
N VAL A 834 -13.90 3.16 -35.63
CA VAL A 834 -13.61 1.73 -35.44
C VAL A 834 -12.25 1.37 -36.06
N PRO A 835 -11.39 0.62 -35.35
CA PRO A 835 -10.08 0.21 -35.86
C PRO A 835 -10.25 -0.66 -37.12
N GLY A 836 -9.67 -0.20 -38.24
CA GLY A 836 -9.68 -0.92 -39.53
C GLY A 836 -10.48 -0.23 -40.64
N THR A 837 -11.22 0.85 -40.35
CA THR A 837 -11.85 1.67 -41.40
C THR A 837 -10.81 2.54 -42.10
N ALA A 838 -10.79 2.52 -43.44
CA ALA A 838 -9.92 3.40 -44.21
C ALA A 838 -10.43 4.85 -44.10
N LEU A 839 -9.52 5.82 -43.94
CA LEU A 839 -9.86 7.25 -43.78
C LEU A 839 -10.84 7.80 -44.85
N PRO A 840 -10.78 7.41 -46.14
CA PRO A 840 -11.78 7.82 -47.13
C PRO A 840 -13.18 7.26 -46.87
N GLN A 841 -13.28 5.99 -46.45
CA GLN A 841 -14.55 5.34 -46.10
C GLN A 841 -15.11 5.86 -44.77
N GLY A 842 -14.23 6.25 -43.83
CA GLY A 842 -14.61 6.91 -42.59
C GLY A 842 -15.26 8.28 -42.82
N LEU A 843 -14.84 9.02 -43.86
CA LEU A 843 -15.41 10.32 -44.20
C LEU A 843 -16.85 10.22 -44.73
N THR A 844 -17.15 9.23 -45.56
CA THR A 844 -18.52 8.98 -46.04
C THR A 844 -19.43 8.59 -44.89
N LEU A 845 -18.97 7.67 -44.03
CA LEU A 845 -19.72 7.24 -42.86
C LEU A 845 -19.96 8.40 -41.88
N LEU A 846 -19.00 9.30 -41.69
CA LEU A 846 -19.17 10.48 -40.84
C LEU A 846 -20.33 11.36 -41.31
N ASN A 847 -20.45 11.60 -42.61
CA ASN A 847 -21.52 12.43 -43.16
C ASN A 847 -22.90 11.78 -42.97
N ASP A 848 -22.99 10.46 -43.17
CA ASP A 848 -24.22 9.69 -42.95
C ASP A 848 -24.66 9.76 -41.47
N PHE A 849 -23.74 9.52 -40.54
CA PHE A 849 -24.03 9.60 -39.10
C PHE A 849 -24.34 11.03 -38.62
N GLN A 850 -23.76 12.08 -39.24
CA GLN A 850 -24.10 13.46 -38.95
C GLN A 850 -25.53 13.82 -39.41
N ALA A 851 -25.98 13.29 -40.54
CA ALA A 851 -27.34 13.48 -41.02
C ALA A 851 -28.36 12.81 -40.07
N GLU A 852 -28.09 11.55 -39.67
CA GLU A 852 -28.91 10.83 -38.68
C GLU A 852 -28.95 11.58 -37.32
N LEU A 853 -27.83 12.14 -36.87
CA LEU A 853 -27.75 12.92 -35.62
C LEU A 853 -28.59 14.20 -35.66
N ARG A 854 -28.57 14.94 -36.78
CA ARG A 854 -29.40 16.15 -36.96
C ARG A 854 -30.89 15.83 -36.91
N GLN A 855 -31.30 14.72 -37.51
CA GLN A 855 -32.69 14.26 -37.44
C GLN A 855 -33.12 13.97 -36.00
N LYS A 856 -32.27 13.30 -35.22
CA LYS A 856 -32.52 13.01 -33.80
C LYS A 856 -32.51 14.27 -32.92
N ALA A 857 -31.65 15.24 -33.19
CA ALA A 857 -31.63 16.52 -32.48
C ALA A 857 -32.93 17.32 -32.69
N SER A 858 -33.47 17.33 -33.91
CA SER A 858 -34.77 17.96 -34.23
C SER A 858 -35.93 17.27 -33.47
N GLN A 859 -35.94 15.93 -33.42
CA GLN A 859 -36.93 15.16 -32.64
C GLN A 859 -36.87 15.48 -31.14
N ARG A 860 -35.67 15.64 -30.56
CA ARG A 860 -35.49 16.07 -29.16
C ARG A 860 -36.13 17.44 -28.91
N GLU A 861 -35.90 18.42 -29.78
CA GLU A 861 -36.44 19.78 -29.61
C GLU A 861 -37.97 19.80 -29.62
N GLN A 862 -38.60 19.03 -30.51
CA GLN A 862 -40.05 18.88 -30.55
C GLN A 862 -40.61 18.28 -29.25
N LEU A 863 -39.96 17.25 -28.72
CA LEU A 863 -40.37 16.61 -27.46
C LEU A 863 -40.18 17.53 -26.25
N VAL A 864 -39.10 18.31 -26.20
CA VAL A 864 -38.85 19.28 -25.12
C VAL A 864 -39.87 20.43 -25.17
N LEU A 865 -40.27 20.89 -26.35
CA LEU A 865 -41.33 21.87 -26.51
C LEU A 865 -42.69 21.32 -26.06
N ALA A 866 -43.02 20.08 -26.41
CA ALA A 866 -44.23 19.40 -25.94
C ALA A 866 -44.24 19.23 -24.40
N GLN A 867 -43.12 18.80 -23.80
CA GLN A 867 -42.99 18.67 -22.34
C GLN A 867 -43.18 20.01 -21.61
N ARG A 868 -42.63 21.11 -22.16
CA ARG A 868 -42.83 22.47 -21.62
C ARG A 868 -44.27 22.95 -21.74
N LEU A 869 -44.96 22.62 -22.83
CA LEU A 869 -46.36 22.99 -23.05
C LEU A 869 -47.28 22.36 -21.99
N PHE A 870 -46.99 21.13 -21.56
CA PHE A 870 -47.76 20.38 -20.56
C PHE A 870 -47.20 20.47 -19.14
N GLY A 871 -46.12 21.24 -18.90
CA GLY A 871 -45.51 21.37 -17.57
C GLY A 871 -44.87 20.09 -17.02
N LEU A 872 -44.52 19.13 -17.90
CA LEU A 872 -43.88 17.87 -17.54
C LEU A 872 -42.39 18.08 -17.20
N GLU A 873 -41.86 17.27 -16.30
CA GLU A 873 -40.43 17.29 -15.97
C GLU A 873 -39.57 16.98 -17.21
N ALA A 874 -38.55 17.81 -17.44
CA ALA A 874 -37.68 17.66 -18.61
C ALA A 874 -36.84 16.38 -18.52
N VAL A 875 -37.13 15.41 -19.40
CA VAL A 875 -36.38 14.15 -19.49
C VAL A 875 -34.98 14.43 -20.07
N SER A 876 -33.95 13.93 -19.39
CA SER A 876 -32.56 14.04 -19.86
C SER A 876 -32.24 12.96 -20.90
N TYR A 877 -31.54 13.33 -21.97
CA TYR A 877 -31.14 12.44 -23.07
C TYR A 877 -29.60 12.25 -23.13
N PRO A 878 -29.00 11.53 -22.17
CA PRO A 878 -27.55 11.43 -22.02
C PRO A 878 -26.87 10.69 -23.19
N ALA A 879 -27.52 9.65 -23.74
CA ALA A 879 -26.96 8.88 -24.85
C ALA A 879 -26.79 9.71 -26.14
N LEU A 880 -27.76 10.60 -26.42
CA LEU A 880 -27.69 11.52 -27.56
C LEU A 880 -26.62 12.60 -27.34
N ALA A 881 -26.53 13.16 -26.13
CA ALA A 881 -25.49 14.12 -25.78
C ALA A 881 -24.08 13.51 -25.91
N GLN A 882 -23.91 12.25 -25.48
CA GLN A 882 -22.66 11.52 -25.66
C GLN A 882 -22.33 11.29 -27.14
N ALA A 883 -23.32 10.91 -27.95
CA ALA A 883 -23.15 10.76 -29.40
C ALA A 883 -22.78 12.08 -30.10
N GLU A 884 -23.38 13.22 -29.68
CA GLU A 884 -23.02 14.55 -30.19
C GLU A 884 -21.58 14.93 -29.83
N ILE A 885 -21.09 14.56 -28.64
CA ILE A 885 -19.71 14.80 -28.21
C ILE A 885 -18.74 13.94 -29.02
N GLU A 886 -19.01 12.63 -29.16
CA GLU A 886 -18.16 11.71 -29.94
C GLU A 886 -18.11 12.10 -31.43
N MET A 887 -19.24 12.52 -32.01
CA MET A 887 -19.30 13.02 -33.39
C MET A 887 -18.58 14.35 -33.58
N ARG A 888 -18.65 15.28 -32.62
CA ARG A 888 -17.88 16.54 -32.68
C ARG A 888 -16.38 16.28 -32.69
N LYS A 889 -15.91 15.35 -31.85
CA LYS A 889 -14.50 14.93 -31.80
C LYS A 889 -14.05 14.31 -33.12
N LEU A 890 -14.84 13.39 -33.69
CA LEU A 890 -14.53 12.76 -34.98
C LEU A 890 -14.55 13.77 -36.13
N HIS A 891 -15.50 14.71 -36.13
CA HIS A 891 -15.55 15.78 -37.13
C HIS A 891 -14.30 16.66 -37.12
N GLN A 892 -13.76 17.00 -35.95
CA GLN A 892 -12.50 17.75 -35.85
C GLN A 892 -11.33 17.01 -36.53
N ILE A 893 -11.22 15.69 -36.34
CA ILE A 893 -10.15 14.88 -36.96
C ILE A 893 -10.34 14.80 -38.48
N TYR A 894 -11.54 14.49 -38.94
CA TYR A 894 -11.82 14.35 -40.37
C TYR A 894 -11.83 15.68 -41.12
N ALA A 895 -12.12 16.80 -40.47
CA ALA A 895 -11.97 18.14 -41.06
C ALA A 895 -10.50 18.47 -41.38
N MET A 896 -9.58 18.07 -40.50
CA MET A 896 -8.14 18.20 -40.75
C MET A 896 -7.69 17.28 -41.90
N TYR A 897 -8.30 16.10 -42.01
CA TYR A 897 -8.05 15.21 -43.14
C TYR A 897 -8.57 15.78 -44.46
N THR A 898 -9.74 16.42 -44.49
CA THR A 898 -10.23 17.12 -45.70
C THR A 898 -9.35 18.30 -46.07
N GLU A 899 -8.90 19.09 -45.09
CA GLU A 899 -7.96 20.20 -45.31
C GLU A 899 -6.66 19.68 -45.94
N HIS A 900 -6.15 18.55 -45.45
CA HIS A 900 -4.99 17.89 -46.04
C HIS A 900 -5.24 17.37 -47.47
N GLN A 901 -6.39 16.74 -47.72
CA GLN A 901 -6.73 16.24 -49.05
C GLN A 901 -6.89 17.35 -50.08
N ASP A 902 -7.49 18.48 -49.70
CA ASP A 902 -7.69 19.61 -50.59
C ASP A 902 -6.36 20.32 -50.86
N ALA A 903 -5.50 20.48 -49.84
CA ALA A 903 -4.13 20.97 -50.04
C ALA A 903 -3.31 20.08 -50.99
N LEU A 904 -3.48 18.76 -50.92
CA LEU A 904 -2.85 17.83 -51.86
C LEU A 904 -3.42 17.95 -53.28
N LYS A 905 -4.75 18.11 -53.43
CA LYS A 905 -5.38 18.33 -54.74
C LYS A 905 -4.91 19.63 -55.39
N ASP A 906 -4.83 20.70 -54.60
CA ASP A 906 -4.36 22.00 -55.06
C ASP A 906 -2.90 21.89 -55.51
N PHE A 907 -2.04 21.20 -54.75
CA PHE A 907 -0.65 20.96 -55.17
C PHE A 907 -0.54 20.10 -56.43
N MET A 908 -1.37 19.07 -56.59
CA MET A 908 -1.41 18.26 -57.82
C MET A 908 -1.86 19.05 -59.06
N GLY A 909 -2.58 20.15 -58.88
CA GLY A 909 -3.03 21.03 -59.96
C GLY A 909 -1.98 22.03 -60.45
N VAL A 910 -0.87 22.22 -59.72
CA VAL A 910 0.18 23.19 -60.05
C VAL A 910 1.22 22.57 -60.98
N ALA A 911 1.71 23.34 -61.95
CA ALA A 911 2.78 22.91 -62.86
C ALA A 911 4.09 22.67 -62.09
N TRP A 912 4.86 21.65 -62.48
CA TRP A 912 6.06 21.24 -61.75
C TRP A 912 7.11 22.35 -61.52
N GLY A 913 7.20 23.34 -62.42
CA GLY A 913 8.09 24.50 -62.26
C GLY A 913 7.65 25.51 -61.20
N ASP A 914 6.34 25.63 -60.95
CA ASP A 914 5.75 26.55 -59.97
C ASP A 914 5.36 25.84 -58.66
N ALA A 915 5.68 24.55 -58.54
CA ALA A 915 5.29 23.70 -57.43
C ALA A 915 6.15 23.99 -56.18
N ASP A 916 5.66 24.84 -55.28
CA ASP A 916 6.32 25.12 -54.01
C ASP A 916 6.19 23.96 -53.01
N THR A 917 7.17 23.07 -53.04
CA THR A 917 7.33 21.96 -52.08
C THR A 917 7.56 22.43 -50.64
N GLY A 918 8.10 23.64 -50.45
CA GLY A 918 8.31 24.26 -49.13
C GLY A 918 7.00 24.68 -48.47
N LYS A 919 6.10 25.28 -49.22
CA LYS A 919 4.78 25.68 -48.72
C LYS A 919 3.94 24.47 -48.28
N LEU A 920 3.90 23.41 -49.09
CA LEU A 920 3.12 22.21 -48.75
C LEU A 920 3.73 21.43 -47.56
N THR A 921 5.06 21.41 -47.42
CA THR A 921 5.72 20.80 -46.25
C THR A 921 5.39 21.56 -44.98
N LEU A 922 5.48 22.90 -44.99
CA LEU A 922 5.10 23.74 -43.85
C LEU A 922 3.62 23.56 -43.47
N GLN A 923 2.72 23.54 -44.45
CA GLN A 923 1.29 23.31 -44.21
C GLN A 923 1.02 21.92 -43.62
N THR A 924 1.69 20.87 -44.12
CA THR A 924 1.53 19.51 -43.61
C THR A 924 2.14 19.36 -42.20
N GLU A 925 3.27 20.03 -41.91
CA GLU A 925 3.86 20.11 -40.57
C GLU A 925 2.97 20.88 -39.60
N GLU A 926 2.34 21.97 -40.04
CA GLU A 926 1.40 22.75 -39.24
C GLU A 926 0.14 21.95 -38.92
N LEU A 927 -0.40 21.21 -39.90
CA LEU A 927 -1.49 20.26 -39.69
C LEU A 927 -1.10 19.15 -38.69
N LEU A 928 0.12 18.62 -38.78
CA LEU A 928 0.63 17.63 -37.83
C LEU A 928 0.82 18.21 -36.42
N LYS A 929 1.34 19.45 -36.30
CA LYS A 929 1.46 20.16 -35.02
C LYS A 929 0.10 20.42 -34.39
N ARG A 930 -0.88 20.89 -35.19
CA ARG A 930 -2.26 21.08 -34.75
C ARG A 930 -2.89 19.76 -34.29
N LEU A 931 -2.65 18.66 -35.00
CA LEU A 931 -3.11 17.33 -34.62
C LEU A 931 -2.49 16.86 -33.29
N LEU A 932 -1.17 16.97 -33.12
CA LEU A 932 -0.47 16.57 -31.90
C LEU A 932 -0.80 17.44 -30.68
N ALA A 933 -1.18 18.71 -30.89
CA ALA A 933 -1.66 19.60 -29.83
C ALA A 933 -3.00 19.12 -29.23
N MET A 934 -3.82 18.38 -30.00
CA MET A 934 -5.10 17.82 -29.57
C MET A 934 -4.93 16.48 -28.82
N ARG A 935 -4.11 16.47 -27.75
CA ARG A 935 -3.77 15.26 -26.96
C ARG A 935 -4.96 14.45 -26.45
N GLN A 936 -6.11 15.10 -26.23
CA GLN A 936 -7.33 14.46 -25.73
C GLN A 936 -7.98 13.48 -26.72
N LEU A 937 -7.59 13.52 -28.00
CA LEU A 937 -8.14 12.70 -29.09
C LEU A 937 -7.21 11.55 -29.52
N SER A 938 -6.01 11.45 -28.92
CA SER A 938 -4.98 10.46 -29.28
C SER A 938 -5.41 9.01 -29.04
N THR A 939 -6.42 8.78 -28.22
CA THR A 939 -6.96 7.44 -27.94
C THR A 939 -7.82 6.89 -29.08
N MET A 940 -8.20 7.73 -30.05
CA MET A 940 -9.06 7.31 -31.17
C MET A 940 -8.23 6.73 -32.32
N PRO A 941 -8.61 5.56 -32.89
CA PRO A 941 -7.92 4.96 -34.02
C PRO A 941 -7.80 5.89 -35.24
N ALA A 942 -8.82 6.71 -35.52
CA ALA A 942 -8.82 7.69 -36.61
C ALA A 942 -7.69 8.74 -36.47
N PHE A 943 -7.33 9.12 -35.23
CA PHE A 943 -6.20 10.03 -34.96
C PHE A 943 -4.88 9.39 -35.36
N SER A 944 -4.64 8.15 -34.92
CA SER A 944 -3.41 7.41 -35.25
C SER A 944 -3.29 7.11 -36.75
N ALA A 945 -4.42 6.87 -37.43
CA ALA A 945 -4.45 6.66 -38.87
C ALA A 945 -4.08 7.95 -39.61
N LEU A 946 -4.63 9.11 -39.22
CA LEU A 946 -4.32 10.40 -39.81
C LEU A 946 -2.87 10.83 -39.54
N GLU A 947 -2.37 10.62 -38.33
CA GLU A 947 -0.97 10.88 -37.97
C GLU A 947 -0.01 10.10 -38.88
N ARG A 948 -0.30 8.81 -39.10
CA ARG A 948 0.51 7.95 -39.97
C ARG A 948 0.50 8.41 -41.43
N GLU A 949 -0.65 8.85 -41.95
CA GLU A 949 -0.77 9.42 -43.30
C GLU A 949 0.00 10.74 -43.42
N LEU A 950 -0.14 11.67 -42.47
CA LEU A 950 0.58 12.95 -42.47
C LEU A 950 2.10 12.76 -42.38
N GLN A 951 2.56 11.86 -41.51
CA GLN A 951 3.99 11.48 -41.43
C GLN A 951 4.47 10.75 -42.69
N GLY A 952 3.60 9.94 -43.32
CA GLY A 952 3.86 9.34 -44.63
C GLY A 952 4.07 10.40 -45.70
N CYS A 953 3.20 11.41 -45.74
CA CYS A 953 3.25 12.52 -46.68
C CYS A 953 4.49 13.40 -46.47
N LEU A 954 4.84 13.75 -45.23
CA LEU A 954 6.09 14.52 -44.96
C LEU A 954 7.34 13.78 -45.45
N ARG A 955 7.37 12.44 -45.31
CA ARG A 955 8.47 11.60 -45.81
C ARG A 955 8.54 11.59 -47.34
N SER A 956 7.41 11.55 -48.03
CA SER A 956 7.39 11.61 -49.51
C SER A 956 7.66 13.02 -50.04
N LEU A 957 7.19 14.06 -49.38
CA LEU A 957 7.47 15.46 -49.74
C LEU A 957 8.96 15.80 -49.61
N GLY A 958 9.67 15.22 -48.64
CA GLY A 958 11.14 15.33 -48.55
C GLY A 958 11.85 14.83 -49.81
N LEU A 959 11.41 13.70 -50.37
CA LEU A 959 11.95 13.16 -51.63
C LEU A 959 11.59 14.04 -52.83
N ILE A 960 10.36 14.57 -52.88
CA ILE A 960 9.91 15.47 -53.95
C ILE A 960 10.73 16.77 -53.95
N LYS A 961 11.05 17.31 -52.77
CA LYS A 961 11.93 18.48 -52.61
C LYS A 961 13.33 18.24 -53.18
N GLU A 962 13.91 17.06 -52.95
CA GLU A 962 15.22 16.71 -53.51
C GLU A 962 15.18 16.54 -55.04
N LEU A 963 14.08 16.01 -55.58
CA LEU A 963 13.85 15.85 -57.02
C LEU A 963 13.53 17.16 -57.75
N HIS A 964 13.00 18.16 -57.04
CA HIS A 964 12.77 19.51 -57.55
C HIS A 964 14.08 20.34 -57.68
N SER A 965 15.24 19.79 -57.33
CA SER A 965 16.52 20.51 -57.45
C SER A 965 16.92 20.79 -58.91
N ASP A 966 17.44 21.99 -59.17
CA ASP A 966 17.93 22.45 -60.49
C ASP A 966 19.09 21.61 -61.04
N ALA A 967 19.64 20.69 -60.25
CA ALA A 967 20.64 19.72 -60.65
C ALA A 967 20.09 18.61 -61.55
N MET A 968 18.77 18.39 -61.54
CA MET A 968 18.14 17.34 -62.34
C MET A 968 18.09 17.73 -63.82
N ARG A 969 18.49 16.79 -64.68
CA ARG A 969 18.51 16.91 -66.14
C ARG A 969 17.82 15.70 -66.74
N LYS A 970 17.44 15.79 -68.01
CA LYS A 970 16.70 14.72 -68.73
C LYS A 970 17.27 13.31 -68.52
N ARG A 971 18.61 13.17 -68.50
CA ARG A 971 19.31 11.90 -68.24
C ARG A 971 19.03 11.28 -66.86
N HIS A 972 18.85 12.08 -65.82
CA HIS A 972 18.53 11.61 -64.46
C HIS A 972 17.09 11.12 -64.38
N TRP A 973 16.17 11.79 -65.09
CA TRP A 973 14.78 11.35 -65.22
C TRP A 973 14.64 10.03 -65.99
N GLU A 974 15.46 9.83 -67.03
CA GLU A 974 15.53 8.56 -67.77
C GLU A 974 16.08 7.40 -66.90
N GLN A 975 17.02 7.68 -65.99
CA GLN A 975 17.52 6.69 -65.01
C GLN A 975 16.46 6.35 -63.95
N ILE A 976 15.73 7.35 -63.45
CA ILE A 976 14.63 7.14 -62.51
C ILE A 976 13.52 6.31 -63.16
N ALA A 977 13.15 6.61 -64.41
CA ALA A 977 12.13 5.85 -65.16
C ALA A 977 12.51 4.38 -65.34
N LYS A 978 13.80 4.08 -65.59
CA LYS A 978 14.30 2.70 -65.67
C LYS A 978 14.20 1.93 -64.35
N ILE A 979 14.36 2.60 -63.20
CA ILE A 979 14.34 1.97 -61.87
C ILE A 979 12.90 1.75 -61.36
N THR A 980 12.02 2.72 -61.62
CA THR A 980 10.60 2.66 -61.22
C THR A 980 9.76 1.80 -62.16
N GLY A 981 10.25 1.48 -63.37
CA GLY A 981 9.55 0.65 -64.34
C GLY A 981 8.40 1.39 -65.04
N MET A 982 8.39 2.72 -65.01
CA MET A 982 7.39 3.54 -65.70
C MET A 982 7.78 3.73 -67.16
N ILE A 983 6.88 3.32 -68.06
CA ILE A 983 7.04 3.40 -69.52
C ILE A 983 6.53 4.76 -70.01
N SER A 984 7.33 5.41 -70.86
CA SER A 984 7.10 6.64 -71.64
C SER A 984 7.23 8.00 -70.95
N LEU A 985 8.45 8.57 -71.06
CA LEU A 985 8.69 10.01 -71.18
C LEU A 985 9.49 10.27 -72.47
N THR A 986 8.85 10.00 -73.60
CA THR A 986 9.27 10.40 -74.95
C THR A 986 7.99 10.99 -75.55
N THR A 987 7.87 12.24 -75.95
CA THR A 987 8.78 13.17 -76.61
C THR A 987 8.20 14.57 -76.37
N HIS A 988 9.03 15.58 -76.14
CA HIS A 988 9.07 16.87 -76.82
C HIS A 988 9.98 17.78 -76.00
N SER A 989 10.75 18.57 -76.75
CA SER A 989 11.70 19.58 -76.30
C SER A 989 11.15 20.50 -75.21
N CYS A 990 11.97 20.78 -74.20
CA CYS A 990 11.77 21.79 -73.16
C CYS A 990 10.57 21.55 -72.23
N LEU A 991 10.68 20.55 -71.34
CA LEU A 991 9.70 20.32 -70.28
C LEU A 991 10.11 21.08 -69.00
N HIS A 992 9.94 22.40 -69.02
CA HIS A 992 9.71 23.18 -67.80
C HIS A 992 8.20 23.41 -67.57
N ASP A 993 7.41 23.50 -68.66
CA ASP A 993 6.06 24.10 -68.61
C ASP A 993 4.89 23.12 -68.75
N THR A 994 5.11 21.84 -69.08
CA THR A 994 4.01 20.87 -69.31
C THR A 994 4.21 19.52 -68.62
N PHE A 995 4.92 19.51 -67.50
CA PHE A 995 4.95 18.34 -66.62
C PHE A 995 3.74 18.38 -65.68
N VAL A 996 2.56 17.99 -66.18
CA VAL A 996 1.43 17.68 -65.32
C VAL A 996 1.68 16.29 -64.75
N MET A 997 1.92 16.23 -63.44
CA MET A 997 2.17 14.99 -62.73
C MET A 997 0.88 14.17 -62.63
N VAL A 998 0.46 13.49 -63.70
CA VAL A 998 -0.66 12.54 -63.67
C VAL A 998 -0.17 11.24 -63.02
N LEU A 999 0.12 11.31 -61.72
CA LEU A 999 0.62 10.18 -60.96
C LEU A 999 -0.12 10.12 -59.61
N HIS A 1000 -0.99 9.11 -59.50
CA HIS A 1000 -1.79 8.85 -58.31
C HIS A 1000 -0.88 8.66 -57.07
N PRO A 1001 -1.10 9.37 -55.95
CA PRO A 1001 -0.20 9.35 -54.79
C PRO A 1001 0.02 7.94 -54.21
N THR A 1002 -1.00 7.08 -54.30
CA THR A 1002 -0.97 5.71 -53.77
C THR A 1002 0.01 4.77 -54.48
N GLN A 1003 0.33 5.00 -55.76
CA GLN A 1003 1.29 4.16 -56.50
C GLN A 1003 2.76 4.62 -56.34
N ILE A 1004 3.01 5.93 -56.21
CA ILE A 1004 4.36 6.46 -55.98
C ILE A 1004 4.77 6.24 -54.52
N ILE A 1005 3.91 6.54 -53.54
CA ILE A 1005 4.27 6.39 -52.13
C ILE A 1005 4.56 4.91 -51.82
N ALA A 1006 3.79 3.98 -52.37
CA ALA A 1006 4.06 2.55 -52.22
C ALA A 1006 5.33 2.09 -52.98
N SER A 1007 5.53 2.50 -54.24
CA SER A 1007 6.65 1.99 -55.05
C SER A 1007 8.01 2.67 -54.75
N CYS A 1008 8.03 3.96 -54.41
CA CYS A 1008 9.26 4.68 -54.03
C CYS A 1008 9.71 4.33 -52.60
N CYS A 1009 8.79 4.05 -51.67
CA CYS A 1009 9.17 3.59 -50.32
C CYS A 1009 9.88 2.22 -50.37
N ILE A 1010 9.49 1.35 -51.30
CA ILE A 1010 10.06 0.00 -51.42
C ILE A 1010 11.48 0.01 -52.04
N LYS A 1011 11.84 1.03 -52.84
CA LYS A 1011 13.14 1.10 -53.55
C LYS A 1011 14.03 2.27 -53.11
N ARG A 1012 13.99 2.63 -51.82
CA ARG A 1012 14.74 3.74 -51.19
C ARG A 1012 16.26 3.72 -51.43
N ALA A 1013 16.86 2.55 -51.67
CA ALA A 1013 18.31 2.39 -51.65
C ALA A 1013 19.08 3.06 -52.82
N GLN A 1014 18.42 3.42 -53.93
CA GLN A 1014 19.12 3.84 -55.16
C GLN A 1014 18.88 5.30 -55.58
N HIS A 1015 17.86 5.98 -55.04
CA HIS A 1015 17.53 7.37 -55.41
C HIS A 1015 18.55 8.43 -54.91
N PRO A 1016 19.10 8.36 -53.69
CA PRO A 1016 20.10 9.33 -53.22
C PRO A 1016 21.38 9.33 -54.05
N ALA A 1017 21.73 8.19 -54.65
CA ALA A 1017 22.90 8.07 -55.52
C ALA A 1017 22.76 8.87 -56.83
N ILE A 1018 21.55 8.90 -57.40
CA ILE A 1018 21.24 9.67 -58.63
C ILE A 1018 21.23 11.16 -58.32
N ILE A 1019 20.66 11.56 -57.18
CA ILE A 1019 20.62 12.96 -56.74
C ILE A 1019 22.04 13.48 -56.44
N ASN A 1020 22.88 12.66 -55.79
CA ASN A 1020 24.28 13.01 -55.55
C ASN A 1020 25.09 13.09 -56.86
N ALA A 1021 24.85 12.18 -57.81
CA ALA A 1021 25.45 12.27 -59.14
C ALA A 1021 25.05 13.57 -59.85
N ALA A 1022 23.76 13.92 -59.83
CA ALA A 1022 23.25 15.15 -60.42
C ALA A 1022 23.86 16.42 -59.79
N SER A 1023 23.95 16.48 -58.46
CA SER A 1023 24.56 17.62 -57.74
C SER A 1023 26.05 17.77 -58.04
N LYS A 1024 26.79 16.66 -58.09
CA LYS A 1024 28.22 16.66 -58.45
C LYS A 1024 28.44 17.03 -59.92
N GLU A 1025 27.57 16.59 -60.82
CA GLU A 1025 27.59 17.00 -62.22
C GLU A 1025 27.30 18.50 -62.40
N LEU A 1026 26.36 19.07 -61.66
CA LEU A 1026 26.09 20.53 -61.70
C LEU A 1026 27.30 21.34 -61.24
N THR A 1027 28.02 20.86 -60.23
CA THR A 1027 29.24 21.52 -59.74
C THR A 1027 30.30 21.58 -60.84
N ILE A 1028 30.51 20.46 -61.55
CA ILE A 1028 31.42 20.39 -62.70
C ILE A 1028 30.97 21.32 -63.83
N GLU A 1029 29.66 21.40 -64.10
CA GLU A 1029 29.10 22.29 -65.13
C GLU A 1029 29.37 23.78 -64.79
N LEU A 1030 29.21 24.17 -63.53
CA LEU A 1030 29.49 25.53 -63.06
C LEU A 1030 30.98 25.86 -63.10
N GLU A 1031 31.85 24.91 -62.74
CA GLU A 1031 33.31 25.07 -62.82
C GLU A 1031 33.77 25.24 -64.28
N LEU A 1032 33.23 24.45 -65.21
CA LEU A 1032 33.52 24.61 -66.64
C LEU A 1032 33.02 25.94 -67.21
N LYS A 1033 31.85 26.41 -66.79
CA LYS A 1033 31.35 27.74 -67.17
C LYS A 1033 32.26 28.85 -66.67
N LYS A 1034 32.69 28.79 -65.41
CA LYS A 1034 33.65 29.75 -64.84
C LYS A 1034 34.98 29.74 -65.58
N LEU A 1035 35.52 28.56 -65.89
CA LEU A 1035 36.75 28.43 -66.66
C LEU A 1035 36.64 29.07 -68.05
N ASN A 1036 35.52 28.86 -68.74
CA ASN A 1036 35.25 29.48 -70.04
C ASN A 1036 35.17 31.02 -69.95
N GLU A 1037 34.47 31.55 -68.94
CA GLU A 1037 34.38 33.00 -68.70
C GLU A 1037 35.75 33.60 -68.37
N MET A 1038 36.52 32.97 -67.49
CA MET A 1038 37.87 33.41 -67.12
C MET A 1038 38.79 33.51 -68.34
N TRP A 1039 38.85 32.46 -69.17
CA TRP A 1039 39.72 32.44 -70.36
C TRP A 1039 39.25 33.35 -71.48
N ARG A 1040 37.97 33.70 -71.52
CA ARG A 1040 37.44 34.68 -72.47
C ARG A 1040 37.91 36.11 -72.18
N GLU A 1041 38.25 36.41 -70.93
CA GLU A 1041 38.67 37.75 -70.50
C GLU A 1041 40.18 37.95 -70.47
N GLN A 1042 40.99 36.87 -70.46
CA GLN A 1042 42.45 36.96 -70.41
C GLN A 1042 43.07 37.58 -71.67
N ARG A 1043 44.09 38.42 -71.48
CA ARG A 1043 44.82 39.13 -72.55
C ARG A 1043 46.32 39.05 -72.32
N LEU A 1044 47.10 38.86 -73.38
CA LEU A 1044 48.56 38.86 -73.33
C LEU A 1044 49.09 40.29 -73.57
N GLU A 1045 49.94 40.78 -72.68
CA GLU A 1045 50.55 42.10 -72.80
C GLU A 1045 51.82 42.08 -73.66
N VAL A 1046 51.92 43.02 -74.60
CA VAL A 1046 53.05 43.14 -75.54
C VAL A 1046 53.74 44.48 -75.34
N PHE A 1047 55.07 44.46 -75.20
CA PHE A 1047 55.92 45.61 -74.94
C PHE A 1047 56.94 45.82 -76.06
N LYS A 1048 57.37 47.05 -76.31
CA LYS A 1048 58.39 47.35 -77.33
C LYS A 1048 59.80 47.05 -76.81
N TYR A 1049 60.64 46.38 -77.60
CA TYR A 1049 62.03 46.07 -77.26
C TYR A 1049 63.02 47.00 -77.97
N THR A 1050 63.90 47.62 -77.19
CA THR A 1050 65.02 48.46 -77.65
C THR A 1050 66.32 47.98 -77.01
N ARG A 1051 67.37 47.76 -77.83
CA ARG A 1051 68.73 47.42 -77.34
C ARG A 1051 69.62 48.65 -77.54
N GLY A 1052 70.10 49.26 -76.46
CA GLY A 1052 71.01 50.41 -76.53
C GLY A 1052 70.37 51.75 -76.91
N GLY A 1053 69.07 51.95 -76.65
CA GLY A 1053 68.44 53.27 -76.60
C GLY A 1053 68.09 53.97 -77.93
N THR A 1054 68.55 53.49 -79.09
CA THR A 1054 68.34 54.23 -80.36
C THR A 1054 67.80 53.45 -81.56
N GLU A 1055 67.52 52.14 -81.45
CA GLU A 1055 66.76 51.42 -82.50
C GLU A 1055 65.68 50.48 -81.91
N GLU A 1056 64.41 50.68 -82.31
CA GLU A 1056 63.28 49.80 -82.01
C GLU A 1056 63.33 48.58 -82.93
N ARG A 1057 63.56 47.37 -82.37
CA ARG A 1057 63.70 46.14 -83.18
C ARG A 1057 62.52 45.17 -83.11
N GLY A 1058 61.47 45.48 -82.33
CA GLY A 1058 60.22 44.73 -82.36
C GLY A 1058 59.40 44.81 -81.07
N LEU A 1059 58.29 44.08 -81.07
CA LEU A 1059 57.37 43.90 -79.94
C LEU A 1059 57.65 42.53 -79.27
N ILE A 1060 57.81 42.51 -77.96
CA ILE A 1060 58.10 41.34 -77.12
C ILE A 1060 56.98 41.12 -76.09
N LEU A 1061 56.72 39.87 -75.73
CA LEU A 1061 55.83 39.53 -74.61
C LEU A 1061 56.56 39.74 -73.27
N ARG A 1062 55.91 40.41 -72.31
CA ARG A 1062 56.40 40.62 -70.93
C ARG A 1062 55.23 40.48 -69.96
N GLY A 1063 55.46 39.96 -68.75
CA GLY A 1063 54.39 39.72 -67.76
C GLY A 1063 53.66 38.38 -67.92
N THR A 1064 54.26 37.42 -68.64
CA THR A 1064 53.66 36.11 -68.90
C THR A 1064 53.57 35.20 -67.67
N ASP A 1065 54.24 35.54 -66.57
CA ASP A 1065 54.33 34.70 -65.36
C ASP A 1065 52.97 34.45 -64.69
N GLU A 1066 52.07 35.43 -64.74
CA GLU A 1066 50.71 35.29 -64.20
C GLU A 1066 49.85 34.37 -65.08
N VAL A 1067 49.99 34.47 -66.41
CA VAL A 1067 49.26 33.62 -67.36
C VAL A 1067 49.79 32.19 -67.35
N THR A 1068 51.11 31.99 -67.21
CA THR A 1068 51.68 30.64 -67.06
C THR A 1068 51.27 30.00 -65.75
N LYS A 1069 51.24 30.76 -64.64
CA LYS A 1069 50.72 30.26 -63.36
C LYS A 1069 49.24 29.90 -63.46
N LEU A 1070 48.43 30.73 -64.14
CA LEU A 1070 47.02 30.44 -64.38
C LEU A 1070 46.82 29.20 -65.27
N LEU A 1071 47.69 28.98 -66.26
CA LEU A 1071 47.69 27.76 -67.08
C LEU A 1071 48.00 26.51 -66.25
N GLU A 1072 48.98 26.59 -65.34
CA GLU A 1072 49.31 25.49 -64.42
C GLU A 1072 48.16 25.21 -63.44
N ASP A 1073 47.60 26.25 -62.82
CA ASP A 1073 46.48 26.13 -61.88
C ASP A 1073 45.22 25.56 -62.56
N VAL A 1074 44.90 26.02 -63.77
CA VAL A 1074 43.77 25.49 -64.57
C VAL A 1074 44.06 24.08 -65.09
N GLY A 1075 45.30 23.77 -65.44
CA GLY A 1075 45.73 22.42 -65.83
C GLY A 1075 45.52 21.42 -64.69
N LEU A 1076 45.93 21.78 -63.47
CA LEU A 1076 45.69 20.96 -62.27
C LEU A 1076 44.19 20.82 -61.96
N ASN A 1077 43.40 21.88 -62.14
CA ASN A 1077 41.95 21.83 -61.94
C ASN A 1077 41.26 20.92 -62.97
N LEU A 1078 41.62 21.01 -64.26
CA LEU A 1078 41.09 20.12 -65.30
C LEU A 1078 41.49 18.65 -65.07
N GLN A 1079 42.71 18.39 -64.61
CA GLN A 1079 43.12 17.03 -64.20
C GLN A 1079 42.32 16.50 -63.00
N SER A 1080 42.05 17.36 -62.02
CA SER A 1080 41.16 17.04 -60.88
C SER A 1080 39.74 16.70 -61.36
N ILE A 1081 39.18 17.50 -62.27
CA ILE A 1081 37.86 17.26 -62.89
C ILE A 1081 37.87 15.94 -63.67
N MET A 1082 38.92 15.63 -64.44
CA MET A 1082 39.07 14.37 -65.19
C MET A 1082 39.16 13.13 -64.28
N SER A 1083 39.75 13.27 -63.09
CA SER A 1083 39.81 12.20 -62.11
C SER A 1083 38.46 11.88 -61.46
N SER A 1084 37.48 12.80 -61.57
CA SER A 1084 36.15 12.63 -61.00
C SER A 1084 35.35 11.58 -61.77
N ARG A 1085 34.78 10.62 -61.03
CA ARG A 1085 33.87 9.59 -61.59
C ARG A 1085 32.61 10.16 -62.28
N PHE A 1086 32.27 11.42 -62.03
CA PHE A 1086 31.11 12.11 -62.58
C PHE A 1086 31.43 12.94 -63.84
N VAL A 1087 32.67 12.90 -64.33
CA VAL A 1087 33.11 13.67 -65.50
C VAL A 1087 32.60 13.10 -66.83
N ARG A 1088 32.12 11.85 -66.85
CA ARG A 1088 31.74 11.14 -68.09
C ARG A 1088 30.90 11.96 -69.08
N PRO A 1089 29.89 12.75 -68.68
CA PRO A 1089 29.10 13.56 -69.61
C PRO A 1089 29.85 14.77 -70.19
N PHE A 1090 30.90 15.24 -69.50
CA PHE A 1090 31.67 16.45 -69.84
C PHE A 1090 33.11 16.13 -70.32
N ALA A 1091 33.48 14.85 -70.36
CA ALA A 1091 34.85 14.40 -70.67
C ALA A 1091 35.36 14.93 -72.01
N ASP A 1092 34.51 14.99 -73.04
CA ASP A 1092 34.88 15.52 -74.36
C ASP A 1092 35.17 17.02 -74.34
N GLU A 1093 34.46 17.77 -73.48
CA GLU A 1093 34.69 19.22 -73.33
C GLU A 1093 35.94 19.50 -72.50
N VAL A 1094 36.14 18.74 -71.41
CA VAL A 1094 37.34 18.84 -70.56
C VAL A 1094 38.60 18.47 -71.36
N ASN A 1095 38.57 17.37 -72.13
CA ASN A 1095 39.68 16.96 -73.00
C ASN A 1095 40.04 18.01 -74.05
N LYS A 1096 39.04 18.69 -74.63
CA LYS A 1096 39.26 19.79 -75.59
C LYS A 1096 39.93 20.99 -74.93
N TRP A 1097 39.55 21.33 -73.71
CA TRP A 1097 40.20 22.41 -72.95
C TRP A 1097 41.63 22.02 -72.56
N GLU A 1098 41.86 20.80 -72.11
CA GLU A 1098 43.19 20.29 -71.76
C GLU A 1098 44.15 20.33 -72.96
N THR A 1099 43.72 19.85 -74.14
CA THR A 1099 44.56 19.91 -75.36
C THR A 1099 44.82 21.34 -75.82
N ARG A 1100 43.80 22.21 -75.78
CA ARG A 1100 43.96 23.61 -76.21
C ARG A 1100 44.88 24.39 -75.29
N LEU A 1101 44.70 24.27 -73.96
CA LEU A 1101 45.52 24.97 -72.99
C LEU A 1101 46.94 24.40 -72.92
N GLY A 1102 47.11 23.08 -73.08
CA GLY A 1102 48.42 22.44 -73.23
C GLY A 1102 49.19 22.99 -74.45
N LEU A 1103 48.52 23.08 -75.62
CA LEU A 1103 49.14 23.64 -76.81
C LEU A 1103 49.47 25.13 -76.66
N VAL A 1104 48.62 25.91 -75.98
CA VAL A 1104 48.91 27.32 -75.65
C VAL A 1104 50.14 27.43 -74.75
N SER A 1105 50.28 26.56 -73.74
CA SER A 1105 51.44 26.51 -72.86
C SER A 1105 52.73 26.20 -73.62
N GLU A 1106 52.73 25.14 -74.44
CA GLU A 1106 53.88 24.76 -75.26
C GLU A 1106 54.28 25.88 -76.24
N CYS A 1107 53.30 26.49 -76.90
CA CYS A 1107 53.55 27.62 -77.80
C CYS A 1107 54.14 28.83 -77.08
N LEU A 1108 53.63 29.18 -75.88
CA LEU A 1108 54.16 30.29 -75.08
C LEU A 1108 55.60 30.02 -74.61
N GLU A 1109 55.90 28.80 -74.17
CA GLU A 1109 57.27 28.43 -73.76
C GLU A 1109 58.27 28.54 -74.91
N VAL A 1110 57.92 27.97 -76.07
CA VAL A 1110 58.75 28.05 -77.28
C VAL A 1110 58.90 29.50 -77.71
N TRP A 1111 57.81 30.29 -77.71
CA TRP A 1111 57.84 31.70 -78.04
C TRP A 1111 58.77 32.49 -77.12
N LEU A 1112 58.68 32.31 -75.80
CA LEU A 1112 59.55 32.98 -74.83
C LEU A 1112 61.02 32.54 -74.94
N ASN A 1113 61.28 31.28 -75.31
CA ASN A 1113 62.65 30.78 -75.52
C ASN A 1113 63.26 31.36 -76.81
N VAL A 1114 62.49 31.39 -77.90
CA VAL A 1114 62.89 32.04 -79.17
C VAL A 1114 63.08 33.53 -78.94
N GLN A 1115 62.13 34.21 -78.31
CA GLN A 1115 62.20 35.63 -77.98
C GLN A 1115 63.46 35.94 -77.15
N ARG A 1116 63.78 35.16 -76.12
CA ARG A 1116 65.02 35.32 -75.33
C ARG A 1116 66.29 35.15 -76.17
N LYS A 1117 66.36 34.13 -77.03
CA LYS A 1117 67.52 33.89 -77.91
C LYS A 1117 67.70 34.99 -78.95
N TRP A 1118 66.60 35.47 -79.53
CA TRP A 1118 66.59 36.55 -80.51
C TRP A 1118 66.84 37.94 -79.90
N MET A 1119 66.51 38.15 -78.63
CA MET A 1119 66.88 39.37 -77.90
C MET A 1119 68.38 39.42 -77.56
N TYR A 1120 69.02 38.26 -77.43
CA TYR A 1120 70.44 38.11 -77.11
C TYR A 1120 71.35 38.25 -78.35
N LEU A 1121 70.95 37.61 -79.47
CA LEU A 1121 71.51 37.86 -80.80
C LEU A 1121 71.35 39.34 -81.18
#